data_AF-D3BJE8-F1
#
_entry.id   AF-D3BJE8-F1
#
_cell.length_a   1.000
_cell.length_b   1.000
_cell.length_c   1.000
_cell.angle_alpha   90.00
_cell.angle_beta   90.00
_cell.angle_gamma   90.00
#
_symmetry.space_group_name_H-M   'P 1'
#
loop_
_entity.id
_entity.type
_entity.pdbx_description
1 polymer ?
#
loop_
_entity_poly.entity_id
_entity_poly.type
_entity_poly.pdbx_seq_one_letter_code
_entity_poly.pdbx_strand_id
1 'polypeptide(L)'
;MPAKKNVCVWFQAKNYVNDEYYYRYKFYLSTLEIYCGVSKTTFDHLYSMIKDHFQIQEKHLLWFLVYLRQYNSLDIHAVNFGVSVRTFKTWVDNCFVAFNIVLKNKLKEDVLLNPNILDNLVIKEYSFGSGDAIQTKLVNCAVDTTLLQIPKPIDGYLYKSLYCTKHKIHGYKYEAVVGLKGELLSLRGPFPGSQHDASIYSSIGNEIDHLLSPSYWMLGDKGYIGGNRIFAPNKKLSRKEPSIRNPNKTMKVKVPFTPEQKAENSFINSNRAVVENYFGRIKKFHCLKRHGGAQKKNWIWLSCYVYDNIDRICFSLVCKRWYNERDKYLIFNSDRIKLFALNSTDTKKNHKHFKLPSYNNIFKKSIQSKTVSSLFVGDRDYRNCDYYFFNDIRKLNSIPNNVSNIEIGIAYELFEDDLKYLYQLISESQSVTMLKGCSTLKYGLPKSIKTIRFSNFNEPLIKESLPNSIEELLFNSDFKQEILPGLLPEGLSKLIIYSCSSYQYEIRPGVLPVSLLEFAIHNYHYEIHPGVLPASLLKFTFNRCQGEIRPGALPDGLLECHLNYYEFEIKPGVLPNGLLEFSLESNNYRYEMQPGVLPLSLECLSLNSHPSEDQLPPTLGDQQYPVATCLPISWLQAISSLPNLQNLYVYFSYDVNEDTILNLEYLPPTLEYLAYLLPRTILKGTMPTSLKSIDLDECQFKIDEIFPETLQYQLEMFQYRNKIIHSIPSNVKIETLSMTGNSSEPMITLPSGVENIYLSLDWTNSGEKIIDFGGDGNTDQPCSLRKVAFSQFDNGTPQVKLPNTVEFLDLGFNYLNDNILQWVPSSYSHILKNTKMVFIFICLFASEVGWSWEVPGLVVPDEFEFV
;
A
#
# COMPACT_ATOMS: atom_id res chain seq x y z
N MET A 1 -65.27 -3.19 -13.24
CA MET A 1 -64.58 -2.05 -12.55
C MET A 1 -65.59 -1.36 -11.64
N PRO A 2 -65.18 -0.68 -10.55
CA PRO A 2 -63.82 -0.51 -10.00
C PRO A 2 -63.65 -1.33 -8.69
N ALA A 3 -62.51 -1.49 -8.01
CA ALA A 3 -61.07 -1.36 -8.24
C ALA A 3 -60.45 -1.90 -6.93
N LYS A 4 -59.81 -3.08 -6.96
CA LYS A 4 -59.33 -3.77 -5.75
C LYS A 4 -58.05 -3.12 -5.20
N LYS A 5 -58.05 -2.93 -3.87
CA LYS A 5 -56.97 -3.13 -2.89
C LYS A 5 -55.53 -3.25 -3.43
N ASN A 6 -54.69 -2.30 -3.04
CA ASN A 6 -53.30 -2.55 -2.64
C ASN A 6 -53.14 -2.05 -1.20
N VAL A 7 -53.73 -2.82 -0.28
CA VAL A 7 -53.52 -2.71 1.16
C VAL A 7 -52.24 -3.48 1.48
N CYS A 8 -51.30 -2.81 2.16
CA CYS A 8 -50.05 -3.38 2.67
C CYS A 8 -50.27 -4.76 3.32
N VAL A 9 -49.54 -5.75 2.84
CA VAL A 9 -49.60 -7.17 3.21
C VAL A 9 -48.92 -7.46 4.57
N TRP A 10 -49.18 -6.66 5.61
CA TRP A 10 -48.45 -6.79 6.90
C TRP A 10 -49.30 -6.93 8.16
N PHE A 11 -50.63 -7.02 8.08
CA PHE A 11 -51.48 -7.11 9.28
C PHE A 11 -52.75 -7.94 9.10
N GLN A 12 -52.62 -9.27 8.94
CA GLN A 12 -53.69 -10.22 9.32
C GLN A 12 -53.08 -11.53 9.81
N ALA A 13 -52.65 -11.54 11.07
CA ALA A 13 -52.52 -12.74 11.88
C ALA A 13 -52.61 -12.31 13.36
N LYS A 14 -53.83 -12.01 13.80
CA LYS A 14 -54.20 -12.00 15.22
C LYS A 14 -54.93 -13.31 15.44
N ASN A 15 -54.50 -14.06 16.46
CA ASN A 15 -54.95 -15.39 16.88
C ASN A 15 -54.06 -16.52 16.38
N TYR A 16 -52.86 -16.64 16.93
CA TYR A 16 -52.34 -17.87 17.57
C TYR A 16 -51.14 -17.45 18.45
N VAL A 17 -51.08 -17.99 19.66
CA VAL A 17 -50.05 -17.71 20.65
C VAL A 17 -48.86 -18.64 20.41
N ASN A 18 -47.65 -18.07 20.56
CA ASN A 18 -46.31 -18.67 20.55
C ASN A 18 -45.75 -19.13 19.18
N ASP A 19 -44.46 -18.82 18.97
CA ASP A 19 -43.53 -19.20 17.87
C ASP A 19 -43.42 -18.35 16.59
N GLU A 20 -44.26 -17.34 16.35
CA GLU A 20 -44.16 -16.53 15.11
C GLU A 20 -43.12 -15.37 15.11
N TYR A 21 -42.52 -15.03 16.26
CA TYR A 21 -41.54 -13.93 16.33
C TYR A 21 -40.17 -14.28 15.73
N TYR A 22 -39.81 -15.57 15.72
CA TYR A 22 -38.50 -16.06 15.26
C TYR A 22 -38.39 -16.07 13.72
N TYR A 23 -39.48 -16.40 13.02
CA TYR A 23 -39.52 -16.40 11.55
C TYR A 23 -39.59 -15.00 10.93
N ARG A 24 -40.26 -14.03 11.58
CA ARG A 24 -40.27 -12.63 11.12
C ARG A 24 -38.89 -12.00 11.15
N TYR A 25 -38.08 -12.31 12.16
CA TYR A 25 -36.73 -11.75 12.33
C TYR A 25 -35.72 -12.23 11.28
N LYS A 26 -35.75 -13.51 10.90
CA LYS A 26 -34.91 -14.05 9.80
C LYS A 26 -35.23 -13.42 8.44
N PHE A 27 -36.50 -13.08 8.17
CA PHE A 27 -36.92 -12.38 6.95
C PHE A 27 -36.47 -10.90 6.91
N TYR A 28 -36.25 -10.28 8.08
CA TYR A 28 -35.74 -8.91 8.18
C TYR A 28 -34.23 -8.79 7.95
N LEU A 29 -33.44 -9.80 8.34
CA LEU A 29 -32.00 -9.80 8.15
C LEU A 29 -31.60 -9.87 6.67
N SER A 30 -32.41 -10.53 5.83
CA SER A 30 -32.24 -10.55 4.37
C SER A 30 -32.72 -9.28 3.66
N THR A 31 -33.36 -8.33 4.37
CA THR A 31 -33.91 -7.09 3.82
C THR A 31 -33.37 -5.81 4.50
N LEU A 32 -32.31 -5.91 5.31
CA LEU A 32 -31.67 -4.80 6.03
C LEU A 32 -31.28 -3.62 5.12
N GLU A 33 -30.68 -3.91 3.96
CA GLU A 33 -30.33 -2.88 2.99
C GLU A 33 -31.56 -2.12 2.47
N ILE A 34 -32.70 -2.79 2.34
CA ILE A 34 -33.95 -2.19 1.87
C ILE A 34 -34.55 -1.27 2.93
N TYR A 35 -34.47 -1.63 4.22
CA TYR A 35 -35.17 -0.93 5.33
C TYR A 35 -34.33 0.07 6.12
N CYS A 36 -33.07 -0.23 6.42
CA CYS A 36 -32.16 0.71 7.09
C CYS A 36 -31.07 1.26 6.17
N GLY A 37 -30.87 0.68 4.98
CA GLY A 37 -29.90 1.22 4.02
C GLY A 37 -28.45 0.99 4.42
N VAL A 38 -28.14 -0.04 5.21
CA VAL A 38 -26.77 -0.46 5.58
C VAL A 38 -26.60 -1.95 5.31
N SER A 39 -25.38 -2.39 4.98
CA SER A 39 -25.05 -3.80 4.77
C SER A 39 -25.20 -4.63 6.06
N LYS A 40 -25.38 -5.95 5.92
CA LYS A 40 -25.44 -6.87 7.06
C LYS A 40 -24.15 -6.81 7.91
N THR A 41 -22.98 -6.73 7.27
CA THR A 41 -21.68 -6.57 7.93
C THR A 41 -21.61 -5.30 8.78
N THR A 42 -22.07 -4.16 8.23
CA THR A 42 -22.09 -2.90 8.99
C THR A 42 -23.09 -2.94 10.15
N PHE A 43 -24.25 -3.54 9.94
CA PHE A 43 -25.27 -3.73 10.98
C PHE A 43 -24.74 -4.60 12.13
N ASP A 44 -24.06 -5.72 11.81
CA ASP A 44 -23.48 -6.63 12.80
C ASP A 44 -22.33 -5.98 13.55
N HIS A 45 -21.50 -5.17 12.87
CA HIS A 45 -20.46 -4.38 13.51
C HIS A 45 -21.03 -3.37 14.50
N LEU A 46 -22.02 -2.57 14.07
CA LEU A 46 -22.70 -1.60 14.94
C LEU A 46 -23.41 -2.28 16.12
N TYR A 47 -23.97 -3.46 15.91
CA TYR A 47 -24.57 -4.26 16.96
C TYR A 47 -23.54 -4.77 17.96
N SER A 48 -22.41 -5.31 17.47
CA SER A 48 -21.32 -5.80 18.30
C SER A 48 -20.78 -4.73 19.25
N MET A 49 -20.82 -3.46 18.82
CA MET A 49 -20.41 -2.33 19.64
C MET A 49 -21.33 -2.13 20.86
N ILE A 50 -22.64 -2.32 20.72
CA ILE A 50 -23.63 -1.92 21.73
C ILE A 50 -24.34 -3.07 22.44
N LYS A 51 -24.20 -4.31 21.94
CA LYS A 51 -24.95 -5.48 22.41
C LYS A 51 -24.80 -5.73 23.92
N ASP A 52 -23.63 -5.43 24.47
CA ASP A 52 -23.31 -5.66 25.88
C ASP A 52 -23.87 -4.56 26.81
N HIS A 53 -24.46 -3.51 26.23
CA HIS A 53 -25.12 -2.43 26.96
C HIS A 53 -26.65 -2.60 26.93
N PHE A 54 -27.30 -2.41 28.08
CA PHE A 54 -28.77 -2.35 28.23
C PHE A 54 -29.56 -3.53 27.62
N GLN A 55 -28.96 -4.72 27.48
CA GLN A 55 -29.60 -5.91 26.88
C GLN A 55 -30.16 -5.63 25.46
N ILE A 56 -29.41 -4.87 24.67
CA ILE A 56 -29.79 -4.51 23.30
C ILE A 56 -29.77 -5.78 22.43
N GLN A 57 -30.90 -6.05 21.75
CA GLN A 57 -31.06 -7.10 20.75
C GLN A 57 -30.99 -6.49 19.35
N GLU A 58 -30.68 -7.25 18.29
CA GLU A 58 -30.48 -6.62 16.97
C GLU A 58 -31.76 -5.93 16.45
N LYS A 59 -32.95 -6.39 16.85
CA LYS A 59 -34.23 -5.70 16.54
C LYS A 59 -34.27 -4.27 17.09
N HIS A 60 -33.63 -4.00 18.23
CA HIS A 60 -33.56 -2.67 18.83
C HIS A 60 -32.61 -1.76 18.04
N LEU A 61 -31.48 -2.30 17.55
CA LEU A 61 -30.61 -1.57 16.63
C LEU A 61 -31.31 -1.28 15.30
N LEU A 62 -32.08 -2.23 14.78
CA LEU A 62 -32.88 -2.06 13.56
C LEU A 62 -33.90 -0.92 13.74
N TRP A 63 -34.66 -0.93 14.84
CA TRP A 63 -35.60 0.14 15.18
C TRP A 63 -34.92 1.51 15.23
N PHE A 64 -33.75 1.56 15.84
CA PHE A 64 -32.92 2.75 15.93
C PHE A 64 -32.46 3.25 14.55
N LEU A 65 -31.91 2.39 13.70
CA LEU A 65 -31.44 2.77 12.37
C LEU A 65 -32.61 3.18 11.44
N VAL A 66 -33.76 2.53 11.54
CA VAL A 66 -34.98 2.92 10.80
C VAL A 66 -35.50 4.27 11.28
N TYR A 67 -35.52 4.50 12.60
CA TYR A 67 -35.85 5.81 13.17
C TYR A 67 -34.90 6.89 12.67
N LEU A 68 -33.59 6.63 12.62
CA LEU A 68 -32.62 7.60 12.11
C LEU A 68 -32.82 7.91 10.62
N ARG A 69 -33.04 6.87 9.80
CA ARG A 69 -33.22 6.98 8.35
C ARG A 69 -34.41 7.87 8.00
N GLN A 70 -35.54 7.72 8.69
CA GLN A 70 -36.75 8.46 8.39
C GLN A 70 -36.86 9.75 9.20
N TYR A 71 -36.33 9.76 10.43
CA TYR A 71 -36.34 10.85 11.40
C TYR A 71 -37.76 11.45 11.60
N ASN A 72 -38.77 10.58 11.52
CA ASN A 72 -40.18 10.89 11.73
C ASN A 72 -40.54 10.76 13.22
N SER A 73 -41.80 11.06 13.57
CA SER A 73 -42.25 11.00 14.95
C SER A 73 -42.25 9.56 15.50
N LEU A 74 -41.91 9.42 16.79
CA LEU A 74 -41.74 8.11 17.45
C LEU A 74 -43.02 7.26 17.43
N ASP A 75 -44.17 7.92 17.43
CA ASP A 75 -45.51 7.32 17.35
C ASP A 75 -45.75 6.56 16.04
N ILE A 76 -45.36 7.12 14.90
CA ILE A 76 -45.51 6.46 13.59
C ILE A 76 -44.70 5.16 13.55
N HIS A 77 -43.46 5.19 14.04
CA HIS A 77 -42.60 4.01 14.03
C HIS A 77 -43.02 2.96 15.06
N ALA A 78 -43.45 3.38 16.24
CA ALA A 78 -43.94 2.46 17.26
C ALA A 78 -45.12 1.62 16.75
N VAL A 79 -46.07 2.26 16.02
CA VAL A 79 -47.19 1.58 15.36
C VAL A 79 -46.70 0.56 14.33
N ASN A 80 -45.73 0.94 13.48
CA ASN A 80 -45.19 0.05 12.45
C ASN A 80 -44.49 -1.19 13.02
N PHE A 81 -43.88 -1.08 14.19
CA PHE A 81 -43.22 -2.20 14.87
C PHE A 81 -44.10 -2.91 15.91
N GLY A 82 -45.39 -2.54 16.02
CA GLY A 82 -46.33 -3.19 16.92
C GLY A 82 -46.03 -3.02 18.42
N VAL A 83 -45.34 -1.95 18.80
CA VAL A 83 -44.94 -1.66 20.19
C VAL A 83 -45.50 -0.33 20.66
N SER A 84 -45.57 -0.12 21.99
CA SER A 84 -45.98 1.18 22.51
C SER A 84 -44.94 2.27 22.19
N VAL A 85 -45.38 3.52 22.04
CA VAL A 85 -44.47 4.67 21.83
C VAL A 85 -43.43 4.78 22.95
N ARG A 86 -43.85 4.47 24.19
CA ARG A 86 -42.97 4.44 25.36
C ARG A 86 -41.89 3.37 25.20
N THR A 87 -42.26 2.15 24.80
CA THR A 87 -41.33 1.04 24.57
C THR A 87 -40.35 1.35 23.43
N PHE A 88 -40.85 1.83 22.30
CA PHE A 88 -40.01 2.21 21.16
C PHE A 88 -39.00 3.30 21.54
N LYS A 89 -39.49 4.36 22.22
CA LYS A 89 -38.65 5.44 22.72
C LYS A 89 -37.57 4.94 23.67
N THR A 90 -37.91 4.07 24.63
CA THR A 90 -36.94 3.50 25.56
C THR A 90 -35.82 2.77 24.83
N TRP A 91 -36.12 1.98 23.81
CA TRP A 91 -35.10 1.23 23.08
C TRP A 91 -34.25 2.09 22.15
N VAL A 92 -34.85 3.09 21.50
CA VAL A 92 -34.12 4.11 20.74
C VAL A 92 -33.17 4.88 21.66
N ASP A 93 -33.65 5.29 22.85
CA ASP A 93 -32.84 5.96 23.86
C ASP A 93 -31.74 5.04 24.41
N ASN A 94 -32.02 3.76 24.65
CA ASN A 94 -31.02 2.78 25.13
C ASN A 94 -29.92 2.54 24.09
N CYS A 95 -30.28 2.35 22.80
CA CYS A 95 -29.28 2.23 21.73
C CYS A 95 -28.45 3.51 21.63
N PHE A 96 -29.10 4.67 21.75
CA PHE A 96 -28.42 5.95 21.76
C PHE A 96 -27.44 6.07 22.94
N VAL A 97 -27.84 5.70 24.14
CA VAL A 97 -26.99 5.74 25.34
C VAL A 97 -25.87 4.71 25.24
N ALA A 98 -26.13 3.51 24.74
CA ALA A 98 -25.12 2.48 24.50
C ALA A 98 -24.04 2.97 23.55
N PHE A 99 -24.40 3.47 22.37
CA PHE A 99 -23.43 4.06 21.45
C PHE A 99 -22.67 5.21 22.11
N ASN A 100 -23.32 6.03 22.94
CA ASN A 100 -22.60 7.09 23.66
C ASN A 100 -21.63 6.56 24.72
N ILE A 101 -21.93 5.45 25.40
CA ILE A 101 -21.02 4.82 26.36
C ILE A 101 -19.84 4.22 25.61
N VAL A 102 -20.10 3.44 24.55
CA VAL A 102 -19.06 2.84 23.70
C VAL A 102 -18.18 3.91 23.11
N LEU A 103 -18.76 4.96 22.55
CA LEU A 103 -17.99 6.06 21.98
C LEU A 103 -17.25 6.84 23.05
N LYS A 104 -17.80 7.02 24.27
CA LYS A 104 -17.06 7.66 25.39
C LYS A 104 -15.93 6.79 25.92
N ASN A 105 -16.07 5.46 25.89
CA ASN A 105 -15.06 4.52 26.34
C ASN A 105 -13.96 4.38 25.27
N LYS A 106 -14.33 4.27 23.98
CA LYS A 106 -13.43 4.41 22.82
C LYS A 106 -12.89 5.83 22.61
N LEU A 107 -13.34 6.82 23.38
CA LEU A 107 -12.74 8.16 23.44
C LEU A 107 -11.73 8.28 24.59
N LYS A 108 -11.73 7.32 25.51
CA LYS A 108 -10.78 7.18 26.63
C LYS A 108 -9.66 6.20 26.31
N GLU A 109 -9.94 5.17 25.52
CA GLU A 109 -8.95 4.34 24.83
C GLU A 109 -8.70 5.00 23.46
N ASP A 110 -7.47 5.39 23.17
CA ASP A 110 -7.09 6.17 22.00
C ASP A 110 -7.74 5.71 20.68
N VAL A 111 -8.44 6.64 20.02
CA VAL A 111 -8.76 6.48 18.60
C VAL A 111 -7.52 6.82 17.79
N LEU A 112 -6.63 5.84 17.63
CA LEU A 112 -5.76 5.77 16.48
C LEU A 112 -6.64 5.38 15.27
N LEU A 113 -6.95 6.35 14.43
CA LEU A 113 -7.58 6.09 13.14
C LEU A 113 -6.56 5.37 12.24
N ASN A 114 -6.92 4.17 11.76
CA ASN A 114 -6.37 3.42 10.62
C ASN A 114 -4.88 3.69 10.27
N PRO A 115 -3.96 2.75 10.56
CA PRO A 115 -2.54 2.86 10.19
C PRO A 115 -2.30 3.25 8.73
N ASN A 116 -3.15 2.78 7.80
CA ASN A 116 -3.02 3.07 6.36
C ASN A 116 -3.16 4.57 6.01
N ILE A 117 -3.72 5.40 6.90
CA ILE A 117 -3.78 6.87 6.72
C ILE A 117 -2.43 7.50 7.05
N LEU A 118 -1.68 6.94 8.01
CA LEU A 118 -0.39 7.46 8.46
C LEU A 118 0.68 7.32 7.37
N ASP A 119 0.64 6.22 6.62
CA ASP A 119 1.58 5.95 5.51
C ASP A 119 1.40 6.90 4.31
N ASN A 120 0.31 7.67 4.26
CA ASN A 120 -0.05 8.55 3.14
C ASN A 120 -0.04 10.05 3.48
N LEU A 121 0.49 10.40 4.66
CA LEU A 121 0.54 11.79 5.11
C LEU A 121 1.51 12.63 4.28
N VAL A 122 1.09 13.85 3.96
CA VAL A 122 1.98 14.83 3.34
C VAL A 122 2.99 15.33 4.36
N ILE A 123 4.26 15.20 4.02
CA ILE A 123 5.38 15.73 4.79
C ILE A 123 5.83 17.05 4.15
N LYS A 124 6.08 18.06 4.99
CA LYS A 124 6.72 19.31 4.56
C LYS A 124 7.98 19.55 5.37
N GLU A 125 9.00 20.03 4.68
CA GLU A 125 10.28 20.40 5.28
C GLU A 125 10.34 21.90 5.55
N TYR A 126 10.92 22.27 6.70
CA TYR A 126 11.35 23.63 6.98
C TYR A 126 12.80 23.62 7.47
N SER A 127 13.69 24.23 6.68
CA SER A 127 15.11 24.34 6.98
C SER A 127 15.45 25.78 7.42
N PHE A 128 16.26 25.92 8.46
CA PHE A 128 16.67 27.22 9.00
C PHE A 128 18.15 27.19 9.47
N GLY A 129 18.87 28.30 9.25
CA GLY A 129 20.31 28.41 9.51
C GLY A 129 21.05 29.07 8.35
N SER A 130 22.37 29.25 8.47
CA SER A 130 23.23 29.79 7.42
C SER A 130 24.59 29.08 7.43
N GLY A 131 25.10 28.68 6.26
CA GLY A 131 26.35 27.92 6.14
C GLY A 131 26.21 26.48 6.65
N ASP A 132 27.24 25.94 7.30
CA ASP A 132 27.32 24.53 7.73
C ASP A 132 26.45 24.16 8.95
N ALA A 133 25.54 25.05 9.37
CA ALA A 133 24.68 24.88 10.55
C ALA A 133 23.17 24.88 10.21
N ILE A 134 22.79 24.33 9.05
CA ILE A 134 21.38 24.20 8.65
C ILE A 134 20.69 23.12 9.48
N GLN A 135 19.62 23.49 10.16
CA GLN A 135 18.73 22.57 10.87
C GLN A 135 17.44 22.39 10.09
N THR A 136 16.97 21.15 9.98
CA THR A 136 15.73 20.81 9.27
C THR A 136 14.67 20.28 10.25
N LYS A 137 13.42 20.74 10.08
CA LYS A 137 12.23 20.17 10.74
C LYS A 137 11.27 19.62 9.70
N LEU A 138 10.92 18.34 9.84
CA LEU A 138 9.87 17.70 9.05
C LEU A 138 8.53 17.80 9.79
N VAL A 139 7.48 18.28 9.13
CA VAL A 139 6.13 18.41 9.70
C VAL A 139 5.10 17.68 8.84
N ASN A 140 4.17 16.97 9.46
CA ASN A 140 3.16 16.17 8.75
C ASN A 140 1.71 16.41 9.22
N CYS A 141 1.51 17.10 10.34
CA CYS A 141 0.19 17.38 10.89
C CYS A 141 0.15 18.68 11.71
N ALA A 142 -1.07 19.12 12.04
CA ALA A 142 -1.35 20.29 12.86
C ALA A 142 -2.35 19.95 13.98
N VAL A 143 -2.17 20.57 15.15
CA VAL A 143 -3.00 20.40 16.35
C VAL A 143 -3.63 21.72 16.78
N ASP A 144 -4.91 21.69 17.14
CA ASP A 144 -5.60 22.82 17.76
C ASP A 144 -6.73 22.35 18.67
N THR A 145 -7.14 23.20 19.62
CA THR A 145 -8.35 22.97 20.42
C THR A 145 -9.49 23.89 20.02
N THR A 146 -10.72 23.36 20.06
CA THR A 146 -11.93 24.16 19.97
C THR A 146 -12.72 24.11 21.27
N LEU A 147 -13.14 25.29 21.74
CA LEU A 147 -14.07 25.40 22.87
C LEU A 147 -15.51 25.23 22.40
N LEU A 148 -16.23 24.36 23.08
CA LEU A 148 -17.67 24.20 22.97
C LEU A 148 -18.37 24.83 24.16
N GLN A 149 -19.19 25.84 23.88
CA GLN A 149 -19.96 26.53 24.91
C GLN A 149 -21.07 25.64 25.52
N ILE A 150 -21.22 25.73 26.84
CA ILE A 150 -22.35 25.21 27.61
C ILE A 150 -23.07 26.35 28.36
N PRO A 151 -24.32 26.15 28.81
CA PRO A 151 -24.96 27.05 29.76
C PRO A 151 -24.14 27.17 31.04
N LYS A 152 -24.23 28.31 31.71
CA LYS A 152 -23.59 28.54 33.01
C LYS A 152 -23.97 27.40 33.98
N PRO A 153 -23.01 26.62 34.50
CA PRO A 153 -23.29 25.56 35.46
C PRO A 153 -23.93 26.14 36.72
N ILE A 154 -24.95 25.46 37.24
CA ILE A 154 -25.58 25.79 38.54
C ILE A 154 -24.73 25.21 39.69
N ASP A 155 -24.04 24.10 39.42
CA ASP A 155 -23.10 23.47 40.33
C ASP A 155 -21.82 24.32 40.50
N GLY A 156 -21.54 24.72 41.74
CA GLY A 156 -20.40 25.57 42.11
C GLY A 156 -19.03 24.95 41.87
N TYR A 157 -18.92 23.61 41.84
CA TYR A 157 -17.67 22.91 41.55
C TYR A 157 -17.36 22.93 40.05
N LEU A 158 -18.37 22.65 39.21
CA LEU A 158 -18.26 22.71 37.75
C LEU A 158 -18.17 24.14 37.21
N TYR A 159 -18.62 25.13 37.99
CA TYR A 159 -18.58 26.54 37.60
C TYR A 159 -17.15 27.03 37.30
N LYS A 160 -16.19 26.74 38.18
CA LYS A 160 -14.80 27.17 38.00
C LYS A 160 -14.05 26.32 36.96
N SER A 161 -14.27 25.00 36.95
CA SER A 161 -13.54 24.09 36.06
C SER A 161 -13.94 24.23 34.60
N LEU A 162 -15.19 24.58 34.30
CA LEU A 162 -15.66 24.72 32.92
C LEU A 162 -15.47 26.14 32.36
N TYR A 163 -15.04 27.11 33.17
CA TYR A 163 -14.88 28.50 32.73
C TYR A 163 -13.60 28.72 31.93
N CYS A 164 -13.74 29.09 30.65
CA CYS A 164 -12.62 29.42 29.79
C CYS A 164 -12.29 30.91 29.83
N THR A 165 -11.16 31.30 30.43
CA THR A 165 -10.73 32.71 30.55
C THR A 165 -10.50 33.39 29.19
N LYS A 166 -9.97 32.67 28.19
CA LYS A 166 -9.71 33.17 26.82
C LYS A 166 -10.99 33.63 26.13
N HIS A 167 -12.06 32.86 26.28
CA HIS A 167 -13.34 33.08 25.58
C HIS A 167 -14.45 33.64 26.48
N LYS A 168 -14.22 33.77 27.79
CA LYS A 168 -15.16 34.24 28.82
C LYS A 168 -16.50 33.48 28.86
N ILE A 169 -16.50 32.21 28.49
CA ILE A 169 -17.68 31.33 28.46
C ILE A 169 -17.39 30.01 29.15
N HIS A 170 -18.45 29.36 29.67
CA HIS A 170 -18.35 28.00 30.20
C HIS A 170 -18.40 27.00 29.05
N GLY A 171 -17.59 25.96 29.10
CA GLY A 171 -17.50 25.02 28.00
C GLY A 171 -16.60 23.82 28.26
N TYR A 172 -16.58 22.96 27.26
CA TYR A 172 -15.59 21.89 27.15
C TYR A 172 -14.70 22.14 25.94
N LYS A 173 -13.41 21.89 26.06
CA LYS A 173 -12.49 21.90 24.94
C LYS A 173 -12.41 20.52 24.30
N TYR A 174 -12.20 20.52 22.99
CA TYR A 174 -11.87 19.34 22.21
C TYR A 174 -10.64 19.65 21.39
N GLU A 175 -9.66 18.76 21.37
CA GLU A 175 -8.44 18.90 20.60
C GLU A 175 -8.53 18.04 19.34
N ALA A 176 -8.07 18.51 18.18
CA ALA A 176 -7.98 17.71 16.98
C ALA A 176 -6.55 17.75 16.43
N VAL A 177 -6.08 16.60 15.96
CA VAL A 177 -4.86 16.45 15.17
C VAL A 177 -5.29 16.16 13.73
N VAL A 178 -4.81 16.98 12.80
CA VAL A 178 -5.24 16.96 11.39
C VAL A 178 -3.99 16.93 10.50
N GLY A 179 -3.94 15.99 9.56
CA GLY A 179 -2.85 15.90 8.58
C GLY A 179 -2.86 17.09 7.60
N LEU A 180 -1.75 17.34 6.92
CA LEU A 180 -1.59 18.52 6.07
C LEU A 180 -2.49 18.54 4.82
N LYS A 181 -3.14 17.43 4.44
CA LYS A 181 -4.18 17.37 3.39
C LYS A 181 -5.60 17.59 3.95
N GLY A 182 -5.77 17.70 5.28
CA GLY A 182 -7.03 18.03 5.94
C GLY A 182 -7.84 16.84 6.49
N GLU A 183 -7.23 15.65 6.51
CA GLU A 183 -7.66 14.41 7.15
C GLU A 183 -7.57 14.50 8.68
N LEU A 184 -8.58 13.98 9.38
CA LEU A 184 -8.56 13.88 10.83
C LEU A 184 -7.70 12.67 11.24
N LEU A 185 -6.72 12.88 12.11
CA LEU A 185 -5.85 11.83 12.66
C LEU A 185 -6.24 11.48 14.10
N SER A 186 -6.62 12.49 14.89
CA SER A 186 -7.11 12.29 16.26
C SER A 186 -8.09 13.41 16.64
N LEU A 187 -9.07 13.11 17.51
CA LEU A 187 -9.97 14.10 18.09
C LEU A 187 -10.25 13.74 19.57
N ARG A 188 -9.90 14.61 20.50
CA ARG A 188 -9.86 14.30 21.93
C ARG A 188 -10.69 15.27 22.75
N GLY A 189 -11.15 14.81 23.91
CA GLY A 189 -12.00 15.55 24.83
C GLY A 189 -13.26 14.77 25.22
N PRO A 190 -14.16 15.34 26.04
CA PRO A 190 -14.19 16.73 26.47
C PRO A 190 -13.21 17.05 27.61
N PHE A 191 -12.42 18.11 27.45
CA PHE A 191 -11.59 18.68 28.52
C PHE A 191 -12.30 19.89 29.17
N PRO A 192 -12.09 20.16 30.46
CA PRO A 192 -12.63 21.35 31.10
C PRO A 192 -12.22 22.64 30.39
N GLY A 193 -13.16 23.58 30.22
CA GLY A 193 -12.90 24.85 29.53
C GLY A 193 -11.77 25.70 30.13
N SER A 194 -11.47 25.50 31.43
CA SER A 194 -10.37 26.18 32.13
C SER A 194 -8.97 25.64 31.77
N GLN A 195 -8.87 24.41 31.24
CA GLN A 195 -7.59 23.76 30.94
C GLN A 195 -6.90 24.44 29.74
N HIS A 196 -5.58 24.67 29.82
CA HIS A 196 -4.79 25.33 28.77
C HIS A 196 -4.45 24.35 27.63
N ASP A 197 -4.29 24.84 26.40
CA ASP A 197 -4.09 24.00 25.21
C ASP A 197 -2.80 23.18 25.33
N ALA A 198 -1.67 23.81 25.67
CA ALA A 198 -0.43 23.09 26.02
C ALA A 198 -0.59 22.07 27.17
N SER A 199 -1.45 22.34 28.15
CA SER A 199 -1.67 21.40 29.26
C SER A 199 -2.58 20.24 28.89
N ILE A 200 -3.51 20.43 27.95
CA ILE A 200 -4.30 19.34 27.35
C ILE A 200 -3.37 18.44 26.56
N TYR A 201 -2.45 19.03 25.80
CA TYR A 201 -1.43 18.30 25.06
C TYR A 201 -0.43 17.58 25.98
N SER A 202 0.05 18.26 27.03
CA SER A 202 1.06 17.72 27.95
C SER A 202 0.51 16.76 28.99
N SER A 203 -0.80 16.77 29.30
CA SER A 203 -1.42 15.87 30.27
C SER A 203 -1.48 14.41 29.82
N ILE A 204 -0.75 14.07 28.77
CA ILE A 204 -0.90 12.84 28.02
C ILE A 204 0.42 12.07 28.04
N GLY A 205 1.55 12.66 27.63
CA GLY A 205 2.85 11.95 27.61
C GLY A 205 2.87 10.72 26.69
N ASN A 206 3.86 10.58 25.81
CA ASN A 206 4.12 9.42 24.92
C ASN A 206 2.97 8.91 23.98
N GLU A 207 1.68 9.14 24.21
CA GLU A 207 0.57 8.52 23.43
C GLU A 207 0.39 9.14 22.03
N ILE A 208 0.67 10.45 21.83
CA ILE A 208 0.72 11.06 20.48
C ILE A 208 2.10 10.86 19.83
N ASP A 209 3.13 10.59 20.64
CA ASP A 209 4.48 10.34 20.13
C ASP A 209 4.53 9.08 19.25
N HIS A 210 3.48 8.25 19.20
CA HIS A 210 3.31 7.13 18.26
C HIS A 210 2.69 7.52 16.91
N LEU A 211 1.95 8.65 16.82
CA LEU A 211 1.41 9.19 15.55
C LEU A 211 2.50 9.93 14.73
N LEU A 212 3.64 10.19 15.35
CA LEU A 212 4.80 10.84 14.76
C LEU A 212 5.96 9.86 14.90
N SER A 213 6.62 9.48 13.82
CA SER A 213 8.01 9.02 13.97
C SER A 213 8.78 10.07 14.80
N PRO A 214 9.75 9.69 15.65
CA PRO A 214 10.53 10.62 16.49
C PRO A 214 11.13 11.81 15.72
N SER A 215 11.24 11.68 14.40
CA SER A 215 11.76 12.66 13.43
C SER A 215 10.77 13.76 13.02
N TYR A 216 9.46 13.62 13.30
CA TYR A 216 8.43 14.57 12.87
C TYR A 216 7.96 15.54 13.96
N TRP A 217 7.68 16.76 13.54
CA TRP A 217 7.16 17.86 14.36
C TRP A 217 5.69 18.15 14.02
N MET A 218 4.89 18.52 15.02
CA MET A 218 3.50 18.97 14.83
C MET A 218 3.42 20.48 14.75
N LEU A 219 2.55 21.03 13.92
CA LEU A 219 2.27 22.47 13.92
C LEU A 219 1.22 22.82 14.99
N GLY A 220 1.51 23.80 15.84
CA GLY A 220 0.59 24.27 16.87
C GLY A 220 0.41 25.79 16.86
N ASP A 221 -0.61 26.30 17.55
CA ASP A 221 -0.76 27.74 17.79
C ASP A 221 0.15 28.22 18.95
N LYS A 222 0.10 29.53 19.27
CA LYS A 222 0.92 30.10 20.36
C LYS A 222 0.58 29.54 21.75
N GLY A 223 -0.58 28.91 21.90
CA GLY A 223 -1.02 28.20 23.10
C GLY A 223 -0.26 26.90 23.35
N TYR A 224 0.58 26.45 22.40
CA TYR A 224 1.41 25.25 22.53
C TYR A 224 2.91 25.54 22.72
N ILE A 225 3.30 26.81 22.91
CA ILE A 225 4.71 27.17 23.17
C ILE A 225 5.21 26.41 24.41
N GLY A 226 6.34 25.71 24.26
CA GLY A 226 6.93 24.87 25.31
C GLY A 226 6.41 23.43 25.35
N GLY A 227 5.49 23.05 24.46
CA GLY A 227 5.09 21.65 24.27
C GLY A 227 6.19 20.82 23.61
N ASN A 228 6.33 19.56 24.04
CA ASN A 228 7.28 18.62 23.44
C ASN A 228 6.92 18.40 21.95
N ARG A 229 7.89 18.49 21.03
CA ARG A 229 7.71 18.25 19.58
C ARG A 229 6.63 19.08 18.86
N ILE A 230 6.25 20.22 19.42
CA ILE A 230 5.37 21.18 18.73
C ILE A 230 6.17 22.33 18.15
N PHE A 231 6.02 22.53 16.85
CA PHE A 231 6.52 23.67 16.13
C PHE A 231 5.51 24.82 16.18
N ALA A 232 5.68 25.72 17.16
CA ALA A 232 4.77 26.84 17.43
C ALA A 232 5.37 28.21 17.03
N PRO A 233 4.54 29.22 16.67
CA PRO A 233 5.02 30.53 16.26
C PRO A 233 5.78 31.29 17.35
N ASN A 234 6.83 32.00 16.94
CA ASN A 234 7.58 32.93 17.80
C ASN A 234 6.68 34.01 18.42
N LYS A 235 6.95 34.33 19.69
CA LYS A 235 6.25 35.39 20.45
C LYS A 235 7.09 36.66 20.46
N LYS A 236 6.45 37.82 20.22
CA LYS A 236 7.13 39.12 20.35
C LYS A 236 7.60 39.31 21.79
N LEU A 237 8.91 39.42 21.98
CA LEU A 237 9.49 39.83 23.26
C LEU A 237 9.11 41.27 23.57
N SER A 238 8.99 41.59 24.85
CA SER A 238 8.74 42.95 25.31
C SER A 238 9.88 43.41 26.21
N ARG A 239 10.55 44.50 25.87
CA ARG A 239 11.51 45.17 26.73
C ARG A 239 10.79 46.23 27.57
N LYS A 240 11.19 46.39 28.83
CA LYS A 240 10.77 47.54 29.64
C LYS A 240 11.63 48.73 29.25
N GLU A 241 11.00 49.79 28.77
CA GLU A 241 11.65 51.08 28.51
C GLU A 241 11.01 52.16 29.39
N PRO A 242 11.74 53.22 29.76
CA PRO A 242 11.15 54.36 30.46
C PRO A 242 10.00 54.95 29.65
N SER A 243 8.86 55.23 30.30
CA SER A 243 7.75 55.91 29.64
C SER A 243 8.17 57.33 29.28
N ILE A 244 8.02 57.69 28.00
CA ILE A 244 8.28 59.05 27.48
C ILE A 244 7.44 60.11 28.22
N ARG A 245 6.30 59.71 28.81
CA ARG A 245 5.39 60.60 29.56
C ARG A 245 5.67 60.66 31.07
N ASN A 246 6.40 59.71 31.64
CA ASN A 246 6.71 59.68 33.08
C ASN A 246 7.96 58.83 33.36
N PRO A 247 9.11 59.44 33.73
CA PRO A 247 10.37 58.72 33.96
C PRO A 247 10.30 57.64 35.05
N ASN A 248 9.35 57.74 35.99
CA ASN A 248 9.19 56.78 37.09
C ASN A 248 8.31 55.57 36.74
N LYS A 249 7.82 55.45 35.48
CA LYS A 249 7.02 54.31 35.01
C LYS A 249 7.67 53.67 33.79
N THR A 250 7.81 52.35 33.82
CA THR A 250 8.27 51.58 32.65
C THR A 250 7.10 51.21 31.72
N MET A 251 7.27 51.38 30.42
CA MET A 251 6.37 50.90 29.38
C MET A 251 6.95 49.62 28.74
N LYS A 252 6.08 48.67 28.34
CA LYS A 252 6.51 47.49 27.58
C LYS A 252 6.55 47.82 26.09
N VAL A 253 7.74 47.90 25.52
CA VAL A 253 7.96 48.06 24.07
C VAL A 253 8.19 46.69 23.44
N LYS A 254 7.46 46.38 22.36
CA LYS A 254 7.57 45.08 21.67
C LYS A 254 8.73 45.10 20.68
N VAL A 255 9.63 44.13 20.81
CA VAL A 255 10.73 43.92 19.86
C VAL A 255 10.15 43.42 18.52
N PRO A 256 10.57 43.98 17.36
CA PRO A 256 10.19 43.47 16.04
C PRO A 256 10.72 42.05 15.80
N PHE A 257 10.02 41.28 14.97
CA PHE A 257 10.54 39.97 14.55
C PHE A 257 11.65 40.13 13.52
N THR A 258 12.67 39.28 13.58
CA THR A 258 13.68 39.16 12.52
C THR A 258 13.04 38.61 11.23
N PRO A 259 13.67 38.80 10.05
CA PRO A 259 13.18 38.22 8.80
C PRO A 259 12.98 36.69 8.87
N GLU A 260 13.89 35.99 9.55
CA GLU A 260 13.85 34.54 9.75
C GLU A 260 12.64 34.16 10.61
N GLN A 261 12.43 34.85 11.74
CA GLN A 261 11.26 34.65 12.59
C GLN A 261 9.94 34.96 11.87
N LYS A 262 9.93 35.88 10.89
CA LYS A 262 8.75 36.15 10.06
C LYS A 262 8.51 35.02 9.07
N ALA A 263 9.54 34.52 8.41
CA ALA A 263 9.45 33.39 7.48
C ALA A 263 8.97 32.12 8.19
N GLU A 264 9.55 31.82 9.35
CA GLU A 264 9.15 30.70 10.22
C GLU A 264 7.68 30.80 10.65
N ASN A 265 7.28 31.96 11.16
CA ASN A 265 5.88 32.21 11.52
C ASN A 265 4.94 32.09 10.32
N SER A 266 5.37 32.51 9.13
CA SER A 266 4.58 32.40 7.90
C SER A 266 4.38 30.93 7.51
N PHE A 267 5.45 30.13 7.53
CA PHE A 267 5.39 28.69 7.28
C PHE A 267 4.44 27.98 8.24
N ILE A 268 4.57 28.23 9.56
CA ILE A 268 3.72 27.60 10.58
C ILE A 268 2.25 28.00 10.38
N ASN A 269 1.96 29.30 10.19
CA ASN A 269 0.59 29.77 10.08
C ASN A 269 -0.11 29.30 8.80
N SER A 270 0.58 29.26 7.65
CA SER A 270 0.00 28.80 6.39
C SER A 270 -0.33 27.31 6.41
N ASN A 271 0.53 26.49 7.03
CA ASN A 271 0.33 25.04 7.07
C ASN A 271 -0.61 24.59 8.20
N ARG A 272 -0.64 25.29 9.35
CA ARG A 272 -1.60 24.96 10.44
C ARG A 272 -3.04 25.34 10.12
N ALA A 273 -3.29 26.17 9.09
CA ALA A 273 -4.64 26.58 8.72
C ALA A 273 -5.58 25.38 8.43
N VAL A 274 -5.03 24.21 8.11
CA VAL A 274 -5.79 22.97 7.87
C VAL A 274 -6.63 22.53 9.08
N VAL A 275 -6.11 22.64 10.31
CA VAL A 275 -6.84 22.27 11.53
C VAL A 275 -7.90 23.33 11.89
N GLU A 276 -7.61 24.60 11.63
CA GLU A 276 -8.61 25.68 11.75
C GLU A 276 -9.76 25.49 10.74
N ASN A 277 -9.44 25.13 9.49
CA ASN A 277 -10.41 24.82 8.44
C ASN A 277 -11.25 23.58 8.77
N TYR A 278 -10.64 22.56 9.38
CA TYR A 278 -11.34 21.40 9.91
C TYR A 278 -12.39 21.81 10.96
N PHE A 279 -12.00 22.57 11.99
CA PHE A 279 -12.97 23.07 12.97
C PHE A 279 -13.97 24.07 12.38
N GLY A 280 -13.56 24.87 11.40
CA GLY A 280 -14.43 25.76 10.64
C GLY A 280 -15.55 25.00 9.94
N ARG A 281 -15.23 23.87 9.29
CA ARG A 281 -16.21 22.95 8.69
C ARG A 281 -17.17 22.40 9.74
N ILE A 282 -16.68 21.88 10.86
CA ILE A 282 -17.52 21.32 11.93
C ILE A 282 -18.45 22.39 12.55
N LYS A 283 -17.94 23.59 12.78
CA LYS A 283 -18.69 24.73 13.32
C LYS A 283 -19.76 25.22 12.34
N LYS A 284 -19.45 25.24 11.04
CA LYS A 284 -20.37 25.63 9.94
C LYS A 284 -21.57 24.71 9.82
N PHE A 285 -21.41 23.41 10.12
CA PHE A 285 -22.49 22.43 10.07
C PHE A 285 -23.28 22.31 11.37
N HIS A 286 -23.10 23.24 12.33
CA HIS A 286 -23.69 23.19 13.67
C HIS A 286 -23.67 21.77 14.31
N CYS A 287 -22.67 20.95 14.01
CA CYS A 287 -22.45 19.67 14.68
C CYS A 287 -22.13 19.88 16.17
N LEU A 288 -21.67 21.11 16.48
CA LEU A 288 -21.29 21.60 17.80
C LEU A 288 -22.22 22.71 18.32
N LYS A 289 -23.43 22.91 17.77
CA LYS A 289 -24.42 23.85 18.35
C LYS A 289 -25.80 23.20 18.59
N ARG A 290 -26.43 23.70 19.66
CA ARG A 290 -27.64 23.25 20.35
C ARG A 290 -28.80 22.88 19.42
N HIS A 291 -29.35 21.68 19.58
CA HIS A 291 -30.79 21.46 19.75
C HIS A 291 -30.93 20.58 21.01
N GLY A 292 -31.92 20.85 21.86
CA GLY A 292 -32.07 20.19 23.16
C GLY A 292 -31.89 18.67 23.07
N GLY A 293 -30.88 18.15 23.76
CA GLY A 293 -30.45 16.77 23.68
C GLY A 293 -28.98 16.67 23.28
N ALA A 294 -28.22 15.82 23.99
CA ALA A 294 -26.80 15.54 23.75
C ALA A 294 -26.51 14.86 22.38
N GLN A 295 -27.37 15.04 21.38
CA GLN A 295 -27.68 14.05 20.35
C GLN A 295 -26.93 14.19 19.02
N LYS A 296 -25.99 15.12 18.83
CA LYS A 296 -25.39 15.37 17.49
C LYS A 296 -23.88 15.19 17.34
N LYS A 297 -23.13 15.00 18.43
CA LYS A 297 -21.65 14.92 18.40
C LYS A 297 -21.09 13.54 18.05
N ASN A 298 -21.83 12.49 18.39
CA ASN A 298 -21.31 11.12 18.40
C ASN A 298 -21.42 10.41 17.03
N TRP A 299 -22.10 11.05 16.06
CA TRP A 299 -22.28 10.49 14.71
C TRP A 299 -21.08 10.69 13.80
N ILE A 300 -20.28 11.76 14.03
CA ILE A 300 -19.02 11.94 13.31
C ILE A 300 -18.13 10.74 13.54
N TRP A 301 -17.98 10.39 14.82
CA TRP A 301 -17.23 9.24 15.28
C TRP A 301 -17.74 7.93 14.70
N LEU A 302 -19.04 7.67 14.75
CA LEU A 302 -19.60 6.41 14.25
C LEU A 302 -19.34 6.20 12.74
N SER A 303 -19.34 7.28 11.93
CA SER A 303 -19.02 7.19 10.49
C SER A 303 -17.55 6.86 10.21
N CYS A 304 -16.64 7.17 11.12
CA CYS A 304 -15.21 6.86 11.00
C CYS A 304 -14.90 5.37 11.22
N TYR A 305 -15.80 4.63 11.89
CA TYR A 305 -15.67 3.20 12.14
C TYR A 305 -16.29 2.32 11.04
N VAL A 306 -16.82 2.93 9.98
CA VAL A 306 -17.33 2.21 8.80
C VAL A 306 -16.22 2.16 7.76
N TYR A 307 -15.90 0.98 7.23
CA TYR A 307 -14.71 0.78 6.39
C TYR A 307 -14.98 0.94 4.89
N ASP A 308 -16.13 0.46 4.41
CA ASP A 308 -16.49 0.54 2.99
C ASP A 308 -17.09 1.90 2.61
N ASN A 309 -16.73 2.43 1.43
CA ASN A 309 -17.19 3.76 0.99
C ASN A 309 -18.69 3.80 0.69
N ILE A 310 -19.26 2.72 0.15
CA ILE A 310 -20.70 2.57 -0.05
C ILE A 310 -21.37 2.50 1.32
N ASP A 311 -20.83 1.74 2.28
CA ASP A 311 -21.37 1.68 3.63
C ASP A 311 -21.24 3.01 4.40
N ARG A 312 -20.18 3.79 4.19
CA ARG A 312 -20.06 5.18 4.73
C ARG A 312 -21.11 6.11 4.14
N ILE A 313 -21.39 5.96 2.85
CA ILE A 313 -22.43 6.71 2.13
C ILE A 313 -23.81 6.34 2.65
N CYS A 314 -24.09 5.05 2.76
CA CYS A 314 -25.26 4.42 3.35
C CYS A 314 -25.48 4.83 4.81
N PHE A 315 -24.43 4.82 5.62
CA PHE A 315 -24.47 5.30 7.00
C PHE A 315 -24.73 6.82 7.07
N SER A 316 -24.13 7.60 6.18
CA SER A 316 -24.41 9.04 6.05
C SER A 316 -25.86 9.30 5.60
N LEU A 317 -26.43 8.43 4.78
CA LEU A 317 -27.84 8.44 4.34
C LEU A 317 -28.81 8.17 5.49
N VAL A 318 -28.43 7.31 6.44
CA VAL A 318 -29.17 7.08 7.69
C VAL A 318 -29.18 8.34 8.56
N CYS A 319 -28.18 9.22 8.44
CA CYS A 319 -28.12 10.51 9.13
C CYS A 319 -28.64 11.66 8.24
N LYS A 320 -29.96 11.94 8.25
CA LYS A 320 -30.62 12.94 7.38
C LYS A 320 -29.88 14.28 7.20
N ARG A 321 -29.29 14.83 8.27
CA ARG A 321 -28.51 16.08 8.21
C ARG A 321 -27.21 15.93 7.42
N TRP A 322 -26.49 14.85 7.67
CA TRP A 322 -25.25 14.52 6.99
C TRP A 322 -25.51 14.28 5.51
N TYR A 323 -26.49 13.44 5.21
CA TYR A 323 -26.95 13.26 3.85
C TYR A 323 -27.22 14.59 3.15
N ASN A 324 -27.97 15.51 3.75
CA ASN A 324 -28.27 16.80 3.12
C ASN A 324 -27.03 17.69 2.89
N GLU A 325 -25.94 17.51 3.65
CA GLU A 325 -24.73 18.32 3.56
C GLU A 325 -23.53 17.58 2.93
N ARG A 326 -23.73 16.34 2.45
CA ARG A 326 -22.70 15.43 1.91
C ARG A 326 -21.73 16.07 0.91
N ASP A 327 -22.22 16.94 0.03
CA ASP A 327 -21.44 17.61 -1.03
C ASP A 327 -20.33 18.54 -0.51
N LYS A 328 -20.30 18.79 0.81
CA LYS A 328 -19.35 19.68 1.48
C LYS A 328 -18.20 18.96 2.19
N TYR A 329 -18.29 17.64 2.38
CA TYR A 329 -17.30 16.89 3.14
C TYR A 329 -16.98 15.49 2.59
N LEU A 330 -17.74 14.99 1.61
CA LEU A 330 -17.51 13.69 0.97
C LEU A 330 -16.89 13.90 -0.42
N ILE A 331 -15.84 13.13 -0.71
CA ILE A 331 -15.21 12.99 -2.04
C ILE A 331 -14.95 11.50 -2.27
N PHE A 332 -15.05 11.02 -3.51
CA PHE A 332 -14.71 9.64 -3.83
C PHE A 332 -13.20 9.51 -4.04
N ASN A 333 -12.64 8.36 -3.67
CA ASN A 333 -11.29 8.00 -4.12
C ASN A 333 -11.31 7.86 -5.64
N SER A 334 -10.66 8.79 -6.33
CA SER A 334 -10.63 8.90 -7.79
C SER A 334 -9.84 7.78 -8.47
N ASP A 335 -8.88 7.17 -7.78
CA ASP A 335 -7.93 6.20 -8.35
C ASP A 335 -8.63 4.89 -8.73
N ARG A 336 -9.78 4.62 -8.12
CA ARG A 336 -10.63 3.45 -8.41
C ARG A 336 -11.83 3.78 -9.30
N ILE A 337 -11.95 5.03 -9.79
CA ILE A 337 -13.05 5.46 -10.66
C ILE A 337 -12.61 5.36 -12.14
N LYS A 338 -13.13 4.34 -12.85
CA LYS A 338 -12.91 4.11 -14.29
C LYS A 338 -13.92 4.86 -15.15
N LEU A 339 -13.50 5.75 -16.04
CA LEU A 339 -14.40 6.62 -16.82
C LEU A 339 -14.76 5.98 -18.16
N PHE A 340 -16.04 5.63 -18.36
CA PHE A 340 -16.49 4.87 -19.54
C PHE A 340 -16.93 5.70 -20.76
N ALA A 341 -17.03 7.04 -20.69
CA ALA A 341 -17.44 7.85 -21.85
C ALA A 341 -16.89 9.28 -21.81
N LEU A 342 -16.61 9.84 -23.00
CA LEU A 342 -16.05 11.18 -23.14
C LEU A 342 -17.11 12.26 -23.34
N ASN A 343 -16.74 13.45 -22.88
CA ASN A 343 -17.45 14.72 -23.07
C ASN A 343 -18.80 14.89 -22.40
N SER A 344 -19.03 14.21 -21.28
CA SER A 344 -20.11 14.66 -20.41
C SER A 344 -19.73 14.50 -18.95
N THR A 345 -20.08 15.53 -18.16
CA THR A 345 -20.31 15.34 -16.73
C THR A 345 -21.56 14.47 -16.48
N ASP A 346 -22.09 13.78 -17.50
CA ASP A 346 -23.29 12.96 -17.40
C ASP A 346 -22.89 11.62 -16.79
N THR A 347 -23.16 11.50 -15.50
CA THR A 347 -22.87 10.34 -14.68
C THR A 347 -23.52 9.06 -15.22
N LYS A 348 -24.60 9.18 -16.00
CA LYS A 348 -25.29 8.04 -16.63
C LYS A 348 -24.50 7.40 -17.78
N LYS A 349 -23.70 8.18 -18.51
CA LYS A 349 -22.88 7.67 -19.63
C LYS A 349 -21.54 7.14 -19.14
N ASN A 350 -20.92 7.86 -18.20
CA ASN A 350 -19.58 7.49 -17.72
C ASN A 350 -19.63 6.32 -16.73
N HIS A 351 -20.77 6.05 -16.08
CA HIS A 351 -20.90 4.98 -15.10
C HIS A 351 -22.31 4.39 -15.11
N LYS A 352 -22.60 3.48 -16.05
CA LYS A 352 -23.86 2.68 -16.04
C LYS A 352 -24.10 1.96 -14.70
N HIS A 353 -23.03 1.74 -13.92
CA HIS A 353 -23.06 1.07 -12.61
C HIS A 353 -23.20 2.03 -11.41
N PHE A 354 -22.97 3.34 -11.58
CA PHE A 354 -23.14 4.31 -10.48
C PHE A 354 -24.60 4.75 -10.37
N LYS A 355 -25.37 4.04 -9.54
CA LYS A 355 -26.83 4.18 -9.43
C LYS A 355 -27.30 5.12 -8.31
N LEU A 356 -26.44 6.06 -7.86
CA LEU A 356 -26.75 6.99 -6.75
C LEU A 356 -26.89 8.45 -7.22
N PRO A 357 -28.04 8.86 -7.78
CA PRO A 357 -28.26 10.22 -8.33
C PRO A 357 -27.91 11.36 -7.37
N SER A 358 -28.17 11.15 -6.08
CA SER A 358 -27.90 12.11 -5.02
C SER A 358 -26.41 12.44 -4.86
N TYR A 359 -25.51 11.59 -5.36
CA TYR A 359 -24.07 11.74 -5.22
C TYR A 359 -23.40 12.23 -6.52
N ASN A 360 -24.19 12.53 -7.55
CA ASN A 360 -23.71 13.00 -8.84
C ASN A 360 -22.76 14.21 -8.72
N ASN A 361 -23.07 15.18 -7.84
CA ASN A 361 -22.22 16.36 -7.65
C ASN A 361 -20.84 15.99 -7.07
N ILE A 362 -20.81 15.14 -6.04
CA ILE A 362 -19.57 14.66 -5.42
C ILE A 362 -18.75 13.85 -6.43
N PHE A 363 -19.44 12.98 -7.17
CA PHE A 363 -18.84 12.17 -8.20
C PHE A 363 -18.16 13.02 -9.28
N LYS A 364 -18.88 14.03 -9.81
CA LYS A 364 -18.31 15.01 -10.76
C LYS A 364 -17.09 15.74 -10.19
N LYS A 365 -17.16 16.23 -8.95
CA LYS A 365 -16.02 16.89 -8.29
C LYS A 365 -14.80 15.98 -8.18
N SER A 366 -15.01 14.70 -7.87
CA SER A 366 -13.93 13.71 -7.71
C SER A 366 -13.23 13.38 -9.04
N ILE A 367 -13.97 13.45 -10.15
CA ILE A 367 -13.39 13.30 -11.49
C ILE A 367 -12.61 14.58 -11.88
N GLN A 368 -13.20 15.75 -11.62
CA GLN A 368 -12.59 17.04 -11.94
C GLN A 368 -11.29 17.30 -11.18
N SER A 369 -11.05 16.61 -10.05
CA SER A 369 -9.80 16.69 -9.31
C SER A 369 -8.66 15.81 -9.88
N LYS A 370 -8.90 14.95 -10.88
CA LYS A 370 -7.83 14.18 -11.52
C LYS A 370 -6.96 15.10 -12.37
N THR A 371 -5.70 15.26 -11.97
CA THR A 371 -4.72 16.11 -12.68
C THR A 371 -3.87 15.34 -13.70
N VAL A 372 -3.74 14.02 -13.53
CA VAL A 372 -2.98 13.12 -14.42
C VAL A 372 -3.85 11.91 -14.68
N SER A 373 -4.00 11.52 -15.95
CA SER A 373 -4.85 10.40 -16.35
C SER A 373 -4.29 9.68 -17.58
N SER A 374 -4.70 8.43 -17.71
CA SER A 374 -4.33 7.51 -18.78
C SER A 374 -5.50 7.23 -19.72
N LEU A 375 -5.24 7.20 -21.02
CA LEU A 375 -6.20 6.83 -22.05
C LEU A 375 -5.70 5.58 -22.77
N PHE A 376 -6.49 4.52 -22.77
CA PHE A 376 -6.27 3.35 -23.60
C PHE A 376 -7.16 3.39 -24.84
N VAL A 377 -6.58 3.04 -25.98
CA VAL A 377 -7.26 2.92 -27.27
C VAL A 377 -6.96 1.52 -27.81
N GLY A 378 -7.98 0.68 -27.97
CA GLY A 378 -7.76 -0.66 -28.51
C GLY A 378 -8.97 -1.57 -28.56
N ASP A 379 -8.71 -2.84 -28.84
CA ASP A 379 -9.70 -3.90 -29.12
C ASP A 379 -9.78 -4.97 -28.02
N ARG A 380 -9.14 -4.74 -26.85
CA ARG A 380 -9.19 -5.62 -25.68
C ARG A 380 -9.49 -4.85 -24.41
N ASP A 381 -10.41 -5.37 -23.60
CA ASP A 381 -10.79 -4.76 -22.30
C ASP A 381 -9.59 -4.65 -21.35
N TYR A 382 -8.93 -3.49 -21.41
CA TYR A 382 -7.76 -3.18 -20.61
C TYR A 382 -8.18 -2.48 -19.32
N ARG A 383 -8.26 -3.27 -18.25
CA ARG A 383 -8.91 -2.87 -16.99
C ARG A 383 -8.08 -1.93 -16.10
N ASN A 384 -6.93 -1.43 -16.54
CA ASN A 384 -6.00 -0.59 -15.74
C ASN A 384 -5.72 0.80 -16.35
N CYS A 385 -6.76 1.52 -16.79
CA CYS A 385 -6.65 2.90 -17.28
C CYS A 385 -7.84 3.77 -16.85
N ASP A 386 -7.67 5.10 -16.92
CA ASP A 386 -8.71 6.06 -16.51
C ASP A 386 -9.79 6.23 -17.57
N TYR A 387 -9.38 6.32 -18.83
CA TYR A 387 -10.23 6.40 -20.01
C TYR A 387 -9.93 5.21 -20.90
N TYR A 388 -10.99 4.56 -21.42
CA TYR A 388 -10.86 3.39 -22.25
C TYR A 388 -11.77 3.50 -23.48
N PHE A 389 -11.20 3.33 -24.68
CA PHE A 389 -11.92 3.37 -25.96
C PHE A 389 -11.84 2.04 -26.69
N PHE A 390 -13.02 1.49 -26.99
CA PHE A 390 -13.22 0.22 -27.67
C PHE A 390 -13.92 0.41 -29.01
N ASN A 391 -13.39 -0.23 -30.05
CA ASN A 391 -13.97 -0.46 -31.37
C ASN A 391 -14.25 0.74 -32.30
N ASP A 392 -14.33 1.99 -31.81
CA ASP A 392 -14.62 3.13 -32.69
C ASP A 392 -13.98 4.43 -32.18
N ILE A 393 -12.80 4.73 -32.71
CA ILE A 393 -12.05 5.94 -32.37
C ILE A 393 -12.70 7.22 -32.88
N ARG A 394 -13.62 7.14 -33.85
CA ARG A 394 -14.30 8.33 -34.39
C ARG A 394 -15.27 8.96 -33.40
N LYS A 395 -15.59 8.26 -32.32
CA LYS A 395 -16.33 8.82 -31.18
C LYS A 395 -15.48 9.73 -30.30
N LEU A 396 -14.15 9.67 -30.44
CA LEU A 396 -13.22 10.55 -29.75
C LEU A 396 -13.10 11.87 -30.52
N ASN A 397 -13.69 12.96 -30.02
CA ASN A 397 -13.60 14.27 -30.68
C ASN A 397 -12.34 15.05 -30.27
N SER A 398 -11.82 14.82 -29.08
CA SER A 398 -10.62 15.47 -28.54
C SER A 398 -10.04 14.66 -27.38
N ILE A 399 -8.73 14.79 -27.15
CA ILE A 399 -8.08 14.22 -25.97
C ILE A 399 -8.36 15.13 -24.77
N PRO A 400 -8.84 14.59 -23.63
CA PRO A 400 -9.04 15.39 -22.42
C PRO A 400 -7.74 16.01 -21.90
N ASN A 401 -7.79 17.25 -21.44
CA ASN A 401 -6.61 18.01 -20.98
C ASN A 401 -5.88 17.41 -19.75
N ASN A 402 -6.52 16.50 -19.03
CA ASN A 402 -5.91 15.78 -17.90
C ASN A 402 -5.25 14.45 -18.33
N VAL A 403 -5.37 14.05 -19.59
CA VAL A 403 -4.72 12.85 -20.12
C VAL A 403 -3.29 13.17 -20.49
N SER A 404 -2.34 12.56 -19.79
CA SER A 404 -0.91 12.66 -20.06
C SER A 404 -0.35 11.43 -20.77
N ASN A 405 -1.01 10.29 -20.60
CA ASN A 405 -0.51 8.98 -21.00
C ASN A 405 -1.50 8.34 -21.97
N ILE A 406 -1.04 7.94 -23.14
CA ILE A 406 -1.85 7.22 -24.13
C ILE A 406 -1.24 5.86 -24.39
N GLU A 407 -2.06 4.82 -24.37
CA GLU A 407 -1.68 3.45 -24.68
C GLU A 407 -2.54 2.91 -25.83
N ILE A 408 -1.86 2.50 -26.90
CA ILE A 408 -2.44 1.94 -28.11
C ILE A 408 -2.25 0.43 -28.01
N GLY A 409 -3.31 -0.30 -27.67
CA GLY A 409 -3.26 -1.76 -27.45
C GLY A 409 -4.14 -2.49 -28.44
N ILE A 410 -3.62 -2.73 -29.65
CA ILE A 410 -4.45 -3.20 -30.76
C ILE A 410 -3.83 -4.47 -31.33
N ALA A 411 -4.59 -5.56 -31.29
CA ALA A 411 -4.16 -6.86 -31.81
C ALA A 411 -4.28 -6.96 -33.34
N TYR A 412 -5.09 -6.10 -33.95
CA TYR A 412 -5.22 -5.92 -35.39
C TYR A 412 -4.87 -4.48 -35.74
N GLU A 413 -4.11 -4.23 -36.80
CA GLU A 413 -3.77 -2.86 -37.22
C GLU A 413 -5.06 -2.01 -37.34
N LEU A 414 -5.13 -0.86 -36.66
CA LEU A 414 -6.18 0.13 -36.97
C LEU A 414 -6.17 0.36 -38.48
N PHE A 415 -7.35 0.50 -39.08
CA PHE A 415 -7.43 1.02 -40.43
C PHE A 415 -6.63 2.33 -40.49
N GLU A 416 -5.86 2.51 -41.56
CA GLU A 416 -4.90 3.62 -41.69
C GLU A 416 -5.55 4.99 -41.39
N ASP A 417 -6.81 5.18 -41.77
CA ASP A 417 -7.58 6.40 -41.53
C ASP A 417 -7.89 6.67 -40.05
N ASP A 418 -8.09 5.62 -39.24
CA ASP A 418 -8.35 5.72 -37.80
C ASP A 418 -7.08 6.00 -37.02
N LEU A 419 -5.96 5.38 -37.44
CA LEU A 419 -4.65 5.70 -36.90
C LEU A 419 -4.29 7.15 -37.20
N LYS A 420 -4.44 7.60 -38.46
CA LYS A 420 -4.23 8.99 -38.85
C LYS A 420 -5.06 9.95 -38.01
N TYR A 421 -6.34 9.63 -37.78
CA TYR A 421 -7.22 10.43 -36.95
C TYR A 421 -6.74 10.52 -35.49
N LEU A 422 -6.29 9.41 -34.90
CA LEU A 422 -5.71 9.43 -33.55
C LEU A 422 -4.49 10.34 -33.45
N TYR A 423 -3.55 10.22 -34.39
CA TYR A 423 -2.34 11.04 -34.38
C TYR A 423 -2.66 12.52 -34.55
N GLN A 424 -3.68 12.87 -35.34
CA GLN A 424 -4.18 14.24 -35.41
C GLN A 424 -4.64 14.72 -34.02
N LEU A 425 -5.46 13.94 -33.31
CA LEU A 425 -5.92 14.31 -31.97
C LEU A 425 -4.76 14.43 -30.97
N ILE A 426 -3.78 13.52 -31.05
CA ILE A 426 -2.56 13.57 -30.22
C ILE A 426 -1.80 14.86 -30.49
N SER A 427 -1.63 15.24 -31.76
CA SER A 427 -0.91 16.45 -32.16
C SER A 427 -1.59 17.75 -31.70
N GLU A 428 -2.92 17.75 -31.59
CA GLU A 428 -3.71 18.89 -31.09
C GLU A 428 -3.68 19.00 -29.56
N SER A 429 -3.24 17.95 -28.85
CA SER A 429 -3.16 17.95 -27.40
C SER A 429 -1.84 18.53 -26.87
N GLN A 430 -1.95 19.34 -25.81
CA GLN A 430 -0.80 19.89 -25.08
C GLN A 430 -0.45 19.09 -23.81
N SER A 431 -1.31 18.16 -23.40
CA SER A 431 -1.17 17.44 -22.13
C SER A 431 -0.44 16.09 -22.27
N VAL A 432 -0.44 15.51 -23.47
CA VAL A 432 0.14 14.18 -23.71
C VAL A 432 1.66 14.25 -23.66
N THR A 433 2.24 13.47 -22.77
CA THR A 433 3.69 13.36 -22.55
C THR A 433 4.20 11.94 -22.77
N MET A 434 3.35 10.91 -22.70
CA MET A 434 3.74 9.53 -22.97
C MET A 434 2.81 8.87 -24.00
N LEU A 435 3.41 8.24 -25.00
CA LEU A 435 2.72 7.44 -26.02
C LEU A 435 3.27 6.01 -26.04
N LYS A 436 2.43 5.03 -25.73
CA LYS A 436 2.77 3.60 -25.81
C LYS A 436 2.00 2.92 -26.93
N GLY A 437 2.62 1.91 -27.54
CA GLY A 437 2.04 1.19 -28.68
C GLY A 437 2.15 1.98 -29.98
N CYS A 438 3.09 2.92 -30.07
CA CYS A 438 3.35 3.67 -31.30
C CYS A 438 3.87 2.70 -32.38
N SER A 439 3.20 2.62 -33.54
CA SER A 439 3.58 1.70 -34.63
C SER A 439 4.15 2.40 -35.86
N THR A 440 4.07 3.74 -35.95
CA THR A 440 4.51 4.54 -37.09
C THR A 440 4.86 5.97 -36.68
N LEU A 441 5.80 6.60 -37.38
CA LEU A 441 6.13 8.04 -37.23
C LEU A 441 5.56 8.89 -38.38
N LYS A 442 4.89 8.27 -39.37
CA LYS A 442 4.37 8.91 -40.59
C LYS A 442 3.54 10.18 -40.35
N TYR A 443 2.78 10.23 -39.25
CA TYR A 443 1.87 11.33 -38.93
C TYR A 443 2.49 12.42 -38.05
N GLY A 444 3.75 12.26 -37.63
CA GLY A 444 4.44 13.17 -36.73
C GLY A 444 3.98 13.03 -35.27
N LEU A 445 4.79 13.58 -34.37
CA LEU A 445 4.55 13.56 -32.93
C LEU A 445 4.59 14.98 -32.36
N PRO A 446 3.75 15.32 -31.37
CA PRO A 446 3.78 16.64 -30.76
C PRO A 446 5.03 16.84 -29.91
N LYS A 447 5.46 18.10 -29.80
CA LYS A 447 6.63 18.52 -29.00
C LYS A 447 6.47 18.35 -27.48
N SER A 448 5.28 17.94 -27.02
CA SER A 448 5.02 17.65 -25.60
C SER A 448 5.42 16.21 -25.21
N ILE A 449 5.62 15.32 -26.19
CA ILE A 449 5.98 13.91 -25.92
C ILE A 449 7.39 13.84 -25.35
N LYS A 450 7.50 13.18 -24.21
CA LYS A 450 8.73 12.86 -23.48
C LYS A 450 9.07 11.36 -23.56
N THR A 451 8.06 10.49 -23.53
CA THR A 451 8.27 9.03 -23.53
C THR A 451 7.53 8.38 -24.70
N ILE A 452 8.24 7.54 -25.45
CA ILE A 452 7.65 6.71 -26.52
C ILE A 452 7.99 5.25 -26.26
N ARG A 453 6.96 4.41 -26.33
CA ARG A 453 7.12 2.95 -26.43
C ARG A 453 6.56 2.48 -27.75
N PHE A 454 7.44 2.11 -28.66
CA PHE A 454 7.07 1.54 -29.94
C PHE A 454 6.57 0.10 -29.79
N SER A 455 5.60 -0.28 -30.63
CA SER A 455 5.09 -1.64 -30.77
C SER A 455 4.88 -1.93 -32.25
N ASN A 456 5.45 -3.02 -32.75
CA ASN A 456 5.48 -3.40 -34.16
C ASN A 456 6.02 -2.30 -35.09
N PHE A 457 6.86 -1.39 -34.58
CA PHE A 457 7.49 -0.32 -35.37
C PHE A 457 8.72 -0.85 -36.09
N ASN A 458 8.78 -0.65 -37.41
CA ASN A 458 9.93 -1.07 -38.23
C ASN A 458 10.26 -0.09 -39.37
N GLU A 459 9.81 1.16 -39.27
CA GLU A 459 10.14 2.21 -40.23
C GLU A 459 11.57 2.75 -39.97
N PRO A 460 12.33 3.14 -41.01
CA PRO A 460 13.63 3.76 -40.80
C PRO A 460 13.47 5.10 -40.08
N LEU A 461 14.32 5.35 -39.09
CA LEU A 461 14.40 6.68 -38.48
C LEU A 461 14.97 7.64 -39.52
N ILE A 462 14.35 8.82 -39.64
CA ILE A 462 14.85 9.91 -40.49
C ILE A 462 15.13 11.11 -39.60
N LYS A 463 16.05 11.96 -40.02
CA LYS A 463 16.40 13.17 -39.27
C LYS A 463 15.13 13.97 -38.96
N GLU A 464 14.99 14.39 -37.70
CA GLU A 464 13.83 15.15 -37.18
C GLU A 464 12.48 14.39 -37.10
N SER A 465 12.43 13.06 -37.33
CA SER A 465 11.19 12.28 -37.11
C SER A 465 10.80 12.14 -35.64
N LEU A 466 11.79 12.22 -34.74
CA LEU A 466 11.63 12.18 -33.30
C LEU A 466 11.80 13.60 -32.72
N PRO A 467 10.80 14.15 -32.00
CA PRO A 467 10.95 15.45 -31.33
C PRO A 467 12.10 15.50 -30.33
N ASN A 468 12.82 16.62 -30.26
CA ASN A 468 13.89 16.85 -29.27
C ASN A 468 13.43 16.86 -27.80
N SER A 469 12.11 16.83 -27.56
CA SER A 469 11.53 16.73 -26.22
C SER A 469 11.55 15.31 -25.64
N ILE A 470 11.86 14.30 -26.46
CA ILE A 470 11.89 12.90 -26.01
C ILE A 470 13.07 12.68 -25.06
N GLU A 471 12.74 12.17 -23.89
CA GLU A 471 13.65 11.76 -22.81
C GLU A 471 13.78 10.22 -22.79
N GLU A 472 12.72 9.47 -23.12
CA GLU A 472 12.72 8.01 -23.09
C GLU A 472 12.20 7.38 -24.39
N LEU A 473 12.96 6.45 -24.96
CA LEU A 473 12.62 5.73 -26.18
C LEU A 473 12.77 4.22 -26.00
N LEU A 474 11.68 3.47 -26.21
CA LEU A 474 11.66 2.02 -26.07
C LEU A 474 11.15 1.38 -27.36
N PHE A 475 11.92 0.49 -27.96
CA PHE A 475 11.48 -0.41 -29.03
C PHE A 475 11.10 -1.74 -28.39
N ASN A 476 9.81 -2.06 -28.27
CA ASN A 476 9.33 -3.29 -27.59
C ASN A 476 9.09 -4.48 -28.54
N SER A 477 9.53 -4.39 -29.78
CA SER A 477 9.34 -5.38 -30.84
C SER A 477 10.52 -5.32 -31.79
N ASP A 478 10.67 -6.35 -32.64
CA ASP A 478 11.70 -6.42 -33.67
C ASP A 478 11.85 -5.13 -34.48
N PHE A 479 12.93 -4.39 -34.20
CA PHE A 479 13.34 -3.22 -34.96
C PHE A 479 14.50 -3.60 -35.87
N LYS A 480 14.25 -3.64 -37.19
CA LYS A 480 15.14 -4.20 -38.23
C LYS A 480 15.78 -3.12 -39.09
N GLN A 481 15.90 -1.89 -38.59
CA GLN A 481 16.48 -0.75 -39.31
C GLN A 481 17.76 -0.25 -38.61
N GLU A 482 18.70 0.26 -39.39
CA GLU A 482 19.94 0.86 -38.87
C GLU A 482 19.65 2.21 -38.17
N ILE A 483 20.22 2.44 -36.99
CA ILE A 483 20.21 3.74 -36.33
C ILE A 483 21.54 4.44 -36.65
N LEU A 484 21.48 5.44 -37.53
CA LEU A 484 22.64 6.26 -37.89
C LEU A 484 22.90 7.38 -36.86
N PRO A 485 24.15 7.88 -36.76
CA PRO A 485 24.49 9.02 -35.91
C PRO A 485 23.60 10.25 -36.16
N GLY A 486 23.15 10.88 -35.07
CA GLY A 486 22.31 12.09 -35.11
C GLY A 486 20.83 11.85 -35.44
N LEU A 487 20.37 10.59 -35.51
CA LEU A 487 18.93 10.27 -35.65
C LEU A 487 18.19 10.19 -34.32
N LEU A 488 18.90 9.89 -33.23
CA LEU A 488 18.34 9.92 -31.88
C LEU A 488 18.34 11.36 -31.32
N PRO A 489 17.34 11.76 -30.53
CA PRO A 489 17.29 13.08 -29.90
C PRO A 489 18.47 13.36 -28.98
N GLU A 490 19.01 14.60 -29.02
CA GLU A 490 20.14 15.02 -28.18
C GLU A 490 19.84 15.06 -26.67
N GLY A 491 18.55 15.08 -26.29
CA GLY A 491 18.09 15.08 -24.89
C GLY A 491 17.67 13.70 -24.37
N LEU A 492 17.84 12.64 -25.15
CA LEU A 492 17.41 11.29 -24.80
C LEU A 492 18.23 10.76 -23.61
N SER A 493 17.55 10.43 -22.50
CA SER A 493 18.18 9.90 -21.29
C SER A 493 18.05 8.37 -21.17
N LYS A 494 17.03 7.76 -21.79
CA LYS A 494 16.80 6.31 -21.74
C LYS A 494 16.50 5.72 -23.11
N LEU A 495 17.23 4.69 -23.49
CA LEU A 495 17.03 3.92 -24.71
C LEU A 495 16.96 2.42 -24.40
N ILE A 496 15.88 1.78 -24.81
CA ILE A 496 15.74 0.32 -24.74
C ILE A 496 15.44 -0.21 -26.13
N ILE A 497 16.28 -1.13 -26.62
CA ILE A 497 16.07 -1.85 -27.87
C ILE A 497 15.80 -3.31 -27.54
N TYR A 498 14.52 -3.68 -27.53
CA TYR A 498 14.07 -5.06 -27.42
C TYR A 498 13.88 -5.63 -28.83
N SER A 499 14.59 -6.70 -29.15
CA SER A 499 14.44 -7.41 -30.42
C SER A 499 14.34 -8.91 -30.12
N CYS A 500 13.35 -9.61 -30.68
CA CYS A 500 13.24 -11.06 -30.64
C CYS A 500 14.03 -11.73 -31.79
N SER A 501 14.23 -11.06 -32.93
CA SER A 501 14.95 -11.61 -34.11
C SER A 501 16.37 -11.04 -34.32
N SER A 502 16.97 -10.57 -33.24
CA SER A 502 18.27 -9.89 -33.16
C SER A 502 18.35 -8.54 -33.87
N TYR A 503 19.03 -7.58 -33.24
CA TYR A 503 19.35 -6.30 -33.88
C TYR A 503 20.52 -6.47 -34.84
N GLN A 504 20.30 -6.22 -36.13
CA GLN A 504 21.19 -6.66 -37.21
C GLN A 504 22.32 -5.69 -37.57
N TYR A 505 22.34 -4.48 -36.99
CA TYR A 505 23.30 -3.43 -37.35
C TYR A 505 24.22 -3.10 -36.18
N GLU A 506 25.47 -2.79 -36.48
CA GLU A 506 26.46 -2.38 -35.49
C GLU A 506 26.18 -0.95 -34.99
N ILE A 507 26.14 -0.77 -33.67
CA ILE A 507 26.11 0.54 -33.00
C ILE A 507 27.52 1.12 -33.01
N ARG A 508 27.74 2.09 -33.90
CA ARG A 508 29.02 2.79 -34.03
C ARG A 508 29.14 3.96 -33.04
N PRO A 509 30.37 4.43 -32.73
CA PRO A 509 30.56 5.65 -31.95
C PRO A 509 29.77 6.84 -32.50
N GLY A 510 29.09 7.57 -31.62
CA GLY A 510 28.24 8.71 -31.98
C GLY A 510 26.80 8.36 -32.41
N VAL A 511 26.43 7.07 -32.48
CA VAL A 511 25.02 6.66 -32.65
C VAL A 511 24.21 6.98 -31.39
N LEU A 512 24.73 6.59 -30.22
CA LEU A 512 24.11 6.88 -28.93
C LEU A 512 24.39 8.34 -28.51
N PRO A 513 23.37 9.10 -28.07
CA PRO A 513 23.55 10.50 -27.67
C PRO A 513 24.32 10.63 -26.35
N VAL A 514 25.05 11.72 -26.19
CA VAL A 514 25.87 12.02 -24.99
C VAL A 514 25.05 12.33 -23.73
N SER A 515 23.73 12.45 -23.85
CA SER A 515 22.79 12.63 -22.75
C SER A 515 22.30 11.31 -22.15
N LEU A 516 22.62 10.17 -22.79
CA LEU A 516 22.03 8.88 -22.45
C LEU A 516 22.54 8.41 -21.08
N LEU A 517 21.63 8.13 -20.16
CA LEU A 517 21.89 7.67 -18.80
C LEU A 517 21.60 6.17 -18.66
N GLU A 518 20.61 5.66 -19.39
CA GLU A 518 20.25 4.24 -19.38
C GLU A 518 20.17 3.69 -20.81
N PHE A 519 20.87 2.58 -21.03
CA PHE A 519 20.86 1.86 -22.29
C PHE A 519 20.66 0.37 -22.06
N ALA A 520 19.64 -0.19 -22.70
CA ALA A 520 19.41 -1.63 -22.72
C ALA A 520 19.28 -2.13 -24.15
N ILE A 521 19.97 -3.22 -24.46
CA ILE A 521 19.90 -3.86 -25.77
C ILE A 521 19.75 -5.38 -25.64
N HIS A 522 18.88 -5.94 -26.47
CA HIS A 522 18.58 -7.36 -26.50
C HIS A 522 18.97 -7.98 -27.85
N ASN A 523 19.47 -9.21 -27.82
CA ASN A 523 19.80 -10.01 -29.01
C ASN A 523 20.71 -9.25 -30.01
N TYR A 524 21.82 -8.68 -29.53
CA TYR A 524 22.79 -7.95 -30.33
C TYR A 524 24.04 -8.79 -30.62
N HIS A 525 24.50 -8.83 -31.88
CA HIS A 525 25.56 -9.76 -32.29
C HIS A 525 26.97 -9.15 -32.38
N TYR A 526 27.10 -7.82 -32.39
CA TYR A 526 28.40 -7.17 -32.58
C TYR A 526 29.10 -6.88 -31.25
N GLU A 527 30.43 -6.78 -31.29
CA GLU A 527 31.23 -6.38 -30.14
C GLU A 527 30.92 -4.93 -29.70
N ILE A 528 31.10 -4.64 -28.41
CA ILE A 528 31.07 -3.28 -27.90
C ILE A 528 32.52 -2.82 -27.71
N HIS A 529 32.93 -1.84 -28.51
CA HIS A 529 34.27 -1.23 -28.45
C HIS A 529 34.29 0.06 -27.59
N PRO A 530 35.46 0.47 -27.08
CA PRO A 530 35.65 1.78 -26.44
C PRO A 530 35.10 2.93 -27.29
N GLY A 531 34.33 3.81 -26.66
CA GLY A 531 33.72 4.98 -27.30
C GLY A 531 32.37 4.72 -27.99
N VAL A 532 31.86 3.49 -28.01
CA VAL A 532 30.48 3.18 -28.47
C VAL A 532 29.46 3.66 -27.44
N LEU A 533 29.66 3.32 -26.16
CA LEU A 533 28.81 3.76 -25.06
C LEU A 533 29.20 5.18 -24.63
N PRO A 534 28.22 6.09 -24.40
CA PRO A 534 28.52 7.47 -24.00
C PRO A 534 29.00 7.53 -22.54
N ALA A 535 29.88 8.48 -22.23
CA ALA A 535 30.46 8.64 -20.89
C ALA A 535 29.44 9.03 -19.80
N SER A 536 28.25 9.51 -20.19
CA SER A 536 27.14 9.84 -19.30
C SER A 536 26.37 8.62 -18.78
N LEU A 537 26.60 7.43 -19.36
CA LEU A 537 25.79 6.26 -19.10
C LEU A 537 25.99 5.77 -17.66
N LEU A 538 24.88 5.63 -16.93
CA LEU A 538 24.84 5.17 -15.54
C LEU A 538 24.36 3.72 -15.42
N LYS A 539 23.46 3.29 -16.32
CA LYS A 539 22.89 1.94 -16.35
C LYS A 539 23.02 1.30 -17.73
N PHE A 540 23.57 0.09 -17.76
CA PHE A 540 23.73 -0.69 -18.98
C PHE A 540 23.20 -2.11 -18.83
N THR A 541 22.30 -2.52 -19.72
CA THR A 541 21.77 -3.89 -19.79
C THR A 541 22.08 -4.51 -21.14
N PHE A 542 22.75 -5.66 -21.12
CA PHE A 542 23.15 -6.42 -22.29
C PHE A 542 22.56 -7.83 -22.20
N ASN A 543 21.50 -8.11 -22.98
CA ASN A 543 20.66 -9.29 -22.77
C ASN A 543 20.58 -10.20 -24.01
N ARG A 544 20.94 -11.48 -23.88
CA ARG A 544 20.98 -12.47 -24.98
C ARG A 544 21.82 -12.01 -26.17
N CYS A 545 22.87 -11.25 -25.89
CA CYS A 545 23.73 -10.68 -26.91
C CYS A 545 24.95 -11.58 -27.13
N GLN A 546 25.39 -11.70 -28.39
CA GLN A 546 26.49 -12.57 -28.84
C GLN A 546 27.80 -11.81 -29.07
N GLY A 547 27.87 -10.52 -28.75
CA GLY A 547 29.09 -9.72 -28.87
C GLY A 547 29.89 -9.63 -27.58
N GLU A 548 31.23 -9.67 -27.67
CA GLU A 548 32.13 -9.41 -26.53
C GLU A 548 32.13 -7.91 -26.17
N ILE A 549 32.15 -7.61 -24.88
CA ILE A 549 32.42 -6.27 -24.36
C ILE A 549 33.93 -6.15 -24.18
N ARG A 550 34.58 -5.29 -24.97
CA ARG A 550 36.04 -5.09 -24.90
C ARG A 550 36.44 -4.31 -23.63
N PRO A 551 37.66 -4.49 -23.09
CA PRO A 551 38.18 -3.66 -22.02
C PRO A 551 38.11 -2.16 -22.36
N GLY A 552 37.64 -1.34 -21.42
CA GLY A 552 37.39 0.10 -21.62
C GLY A 552 36.17 0.46 -22.46
N ALA A 553 35.31 -0.52 -22.81
CA ALA A 553 34.06 -0.26 -23.53
C ALA A 553 32.94 0.27 -22.62
N LEU A 554 32.88 -0.20 -21.38
CA LEU A 554 31.99 0.34 -20.36
C LEU A 554 32.57 1.67 -19.82
N PRO A 555 31.76 2.75 -19.72
CA PRO A 555 32.25 4.04 -19.28
C PRO A 555 32.54 4.06 -17.76
N ASP A 556 33.53 4.85 -17.33
CA ASP A 556 33.96 4.93 -15.93
C ASP A 556 32.85 5.40 -14.96
N GLY A 557 31.87 6.16 -15.46
CA GLY A 557 30.71 6.66 -14.70
C GLY A 557 29.57 5.66 -14.53
N LEU A 558 29.69 4.44 -15.09
CA LEU A 558 28.64 3.42 -15.02
C LEU A 558 28.48 2.90 -13.58
N LEU A 559 27.25 2.91 -13.08
CA LEU A 559 26.88 2.49 -11.73
C LEU A 559 26.23 1.10 -11.70
N GLU A 560 25.43 0.78 -12.71
CA GLU A 560 24.67 -0.46 -12.79
C GLU A 560 24.94 -1.18 -14.12
N CYS A 561 25.32 -2.46 -14.05
CA CYS A 561 25.56 -3.29 -15.23
C CYS A 561 24.89 -4.66 -15.08
N HIS A 562 24.05 -5.01 -16.05
CA HIS A 562 23.37 -6.30 -16.10
C HIS A 562 23.75 -7.03 -17.40
N LEU A 563 24.45 -8.15 -17.26
CA LEU A 563 24.88 -9.02 -18.35
C LEU A 563 24.07 -10.31 -18.30
N ASN A 564 23.05 -10.40 -19.16
CA ASN A 564 22.14 -11.54 -19.20
C ASN A 564 22.42 -12.39 -20.45
N TYR A 565 22.56 -13.70 -20.27
CA TYR A 565 23.05 -14.69 -21.21
C TYR A 565 24.38 -14.30 -21.87
N TYR A 566 25.30 -13.70 -21.10
CA TYR A 566 26.63 -13.33 -21.59
C TYR A 566 27.56 -14.55 -21.59
N GLU A 567 28.32 -14.74 -22.67
CA GLU A 567 29.09 -15.98 -22.92
C GLU A 567 30.60 -15.77 -23.04
N PHE A 568 31.10 -14.54 -22.89
CA PHE A 568 32.53 -14.20 -23.05
C PHE A 568 33.23 -13.96 -21.73
N GLU A 569 34.55 -14.14 -21.67
CA GLU A 569 35.35 -13.88 -20.47
C GLU A 569 35.27 -12.41 -20.03
N ILE A 570 34.96 -12.17 -18.76
CA ILE A 570 35.06 -10.84 -18.15
C ILE A 570 36.51 -10.62 -17.72
N LYS A 571 37.31 -10.00 -18.59
CA LYS A 571 38.72 -9.67 -18.33
C LYS A 571 38.84 -8.46 -17.39
N PRO A 572 39.96 -8.31 -16.66
CA PRO A 572 40.26 -7.07 -15.92
C PRO A 572 40.14 -5.83 -16.82
N GLY A 573 39.46 -4.80 -16.33
CA GLY A 573 39.20 -3.56 -17.07
C GLY A 573 38.00 -3.61 -18.03
N VAL A 574 37.24 -4.72 -18.08
CA VAL A 574 35.91 -4.74 -18.71
C VAL A 574 34.89 -4.03 -17.82
N LEU A 575 34.84 -4.39 -16.53
CA LEU A 575 34.00 -3.73 -15.54
C LEU A 575 34.69 -2.44 -15.02
N PRO A 576 33.99 -1.29 -14.97
CA PRO A 576 34.58 -0.05 -14.50
C PRO A 576 34.70 0.00 -12.97
N ASN A 577 35.71 0.73 -12.47
CA ASN A 577 36.02 0.81 -11.04
C ASN A 577 34.97 1.53 -10.17
N GLY A 578 34.02 2.25 -10.78
CA GLY A 578 32.94 2.97 -10.09
C GLY A 578 31.63 2.19 -10.01
N LEU A 579 31.59 0.95 -10.51
CA LEU A 579 30.38 0.13 -10.60
C LEU A 579 29.88 -0.27 -9.20
N LEU A 580 28.61 0.00 -8.90
CA LEU A 580 27.98 -0.29 -7.61
C LEU A 580 27.16 -1.59 -7.66
N GLU A 581 26.48 -1.83 -8.78
CA GLU A 581 25.65 -3.01 -9.00
C GLU A 581 26.11 -3.77 -10.24
N PHE A 582 26.35 -5.07 -10.05
CA PHE A 582 26.67 -5.97 -11.15
C PHE A 582 25.81 -7.24 -11.08
N SER A 583 25.18 -7.57 -12.21
CA SER A 583 24.46 -8.83 -12.38
C SER A 583 24.99 -9.61 -13.58
N LEU A 584 25.26 -10.90 -13.39
CA LEU A 584 25.66 -11.84 -14.42
C LEU A 584 24.73 -13.06 -14.40
N GLU A 585 23.79 -13.12 -15.33
CA GLU A 585 22.88 -14.26 -15.51
C GLU A 585 23.22 -14.98 -16.81
N SER A 586 23.56 -16.27 -16.82
CA SER A 586 23.98 -16.99 -18.03
C SER A 586 24.16 -18.48 -17.79
N ASN A 587 23.46 -19.29 -18.58
CA ASN A 587 23.62 -20.75 -18.55
C ASN A 587 24.88 -21.24 -19.31
N ASN A 588 25.56 -20.34 -20.02
CA ASN A 588 26.65 -20.66 -20.95
C ASN A 588 27.97 -19.97 -20.59
N TYR A 589 28.06 -19.27 -19.45
CA TYR A 589 29.28 -18.61 -19.02
C TYR A 589 30.29 -19.64 -18.47
N ARG A 590 31.44 -19.81 -19.14
CA ARG A 590 32.41 -20.89 -18.85
C ARG A 590 33.72 -20.44 -18.21
N TYR A 591 33.88 -19.16 -17.92
CA TYR A 591 35.16 -18.59 -17.50
C TYR A 591 35.25 -18.43 -15.99
N GLU A 592 36.45 -18.61 -15.44
CA GLU A 592 36.71 -18.28 -14.04
C GLU A 592 36.91 -16.78 -13.83
N MET A 593 36.36 -16.22 -12.74
CA MET A 593 36.62 -14.84 -12.32
C MET A 593 37.75 -14.84 -11.29
N GLN A 594 38.90 -14.28 -11.66
CA GLN A 594 40.03 -14.13 -10.74
C GLN A 594 39.82 -12.91 -9.81
N PRO A 595 40.44 -12.90 -8.61
CA PRO A 595 40.45 -11.70 -7.75
C PRO A 595 40.92 -10.46 -8.52
N GLY A 596 40.19 -9.36 -8.37
CA GLY A 596 40.46 -8.10 -9.08
C GLY A 596 39.72 -7.93 -10.43
N VAL A 597 38.97 -8.93 -10.90
CA VAL A 597 38.02 -8.76 -12.02
C VAL A 597 36.79 -7.95 -11.60
N LEU A 598 36.26 -8.24 -10.42
CA LEU A 598 35.14 -7.51 -9.83
C LEU A 598 35.63 -6.20 -9.20
N PRO A 599 34.99 -5.05 -9.47
CA PRO A 599 35.41 -3.76 -8.93
C PRO A 599 35.14 -3.64 -7.43
N LEU A 600 36.08 -3.03 -6.69
CA LEU A 600 36.02 -2.90 -5.22
C LEU A 600 34.88 -1.99 -4.72
N SER A 601 34.28 -1.20 -5.60
CA SER A 601 33.13 -0.33 -5.31
C SER A 601 31.80 -1.09 -5.21
N LEU A 602 31.73 -2.36 -5.61
CA LEU A 602 30.47 -3.10 -5.65
C LEU A 602 29.81 -3.18 -4.27
N GLU A 603 28.54 -2.78 -4.25
CA GLU A 603 27.62 -2.89 -3.11
C GLU A 603 26.61 -4.02 -3.32
N CYS A 604 26.27 -4.33 -4.58
CA CYS A 604 25.33 -5.37 -4.97
C CYS A 604 25.92 -6.26 -6.06
N LEU A 605 25.90 -7.58 -5.83
CA LEU A 605 26.36 -8.58 -6.77
C LEU A 605 25.30 -9.67 -6.95
N SER A 606 24.89 -9.91 -8.19
CA SER A 606 23.99 -11.00 -8.55
C SER A 606 24.67 -11.97 -9.53
N LEU A 607 24.79 -13.23 -9.16
CA LEU A 607 25.44 -14.28 -9.94
C LEU A 607 24.45 -15.40 -10.21
N ASN A 608 23.96 -15.45 -11.45
CA ASN A 608 23.03 -16.46 -11.92
C ASN A 608 23.62 -17.27 -13.09
N SER A 609 24.86 -17.75 -12.95
CA SER A 609 25.63 -18.40 -14.01
C SER A 609 26.61 -19.45 -13.48
N HIS A 610 26.63 -20.67 -14.05
CA HIS A 610 27.59 -21.74 -13.68
C HIS A 610 28.51 -22.12 -14.85
N PRO A 611 29.81 -22.41 -14.60
CA PRO A 611 30.69 -22.99 -15.60
C PRO A 611 30.31 -24.45 -15.90
N SER A 612 29.88 -24.76 -17.12
CA SER A 612 29.53 -26.12 -17.55
C SER A 612 30.63 -27.15 -17.19
N GLU A 613 30.25 -28.25 -16.50
CA GLU A 613 31.15 -29.32 -16.04
C GLU A 613 31.93 -30.01 -17.17
N ASP A 614 31.39 -30.02 -18.40
CA ASP A 614 31.98 -30.75 -19.53
C ASP A 614 33.32 -30.19 -20.03
N GLN A 615 33.79 -29.03 -19.53
CA GLN A 615 35.01 -28.37 -20.03
C GLN A 615 35.91 -27.72 -18.96
N LEU A 616 35.62 -27.90 -17.66
CA LEU A 616 36.51 -27.41 -16.62
C LEU A 616 37.77 -28.30 -16.57
N PRO A 617 39.00 -27.75 -16.57
CA PRO A 617 40.16 -28.52 -16.12
C PRO A 617 39.87 -28.98 -14.68
N PRO A 618 40.36 -30.16 -14.25
CA PRO A 618 40.11 -30.66 -12.90
C PRO A 618 40.52 -29.57 -11.91
N THR A 619 39.54 -28.90 -11.32
CA THR A 619 39.78 -27.91 -10.28
C THR A 619 40.51 -28.64 -9.18
N LEU A 620 41.63 -28.07 -8.71
CA LEU A 620 42.19 -28.51 -7.43
C LEU A 620 41.07 -28.25 -6.42
N GLY A 621 40.35 -29.31 -6.06
CA GLY A 621 39.45 -29.29 -4.94
C GLY A 621 40.18 -28.70 -3.74
N ASP A 622 39.44 -28.00 -2.90
CA ASP A 622 39.95 -27.59 -1.61
C ASP A 622 40.61 -28.82 -0.97
N GLN A 623 41.91 -28.77 -0.63
CA GLN A 623 42.60 -29.94 -0.05
C GLN A 623 41.94 -30.40 1.25
N GLN A 624 41.07 -29.56 1.82
CA GLN A 624 40.27 -29.80 3.01
C GLN A 624 38.92 -30.52 2.73
N TYR A 625 38.38 -30.48 1.50
CA TYR A 625 37.08 -31.07 1.15
C TYR A 625 37.09 -31.75 -0.24
N PRO A 626 36.94 -33.09 -0.35
CA PRO A 626 37.00 -33.83 -1.61
C PRO A 626 35.72 -33.76 -2.48
N VAL A 627 34.86 -32.76 -2.30
CA VAL A 627 33.56 -32.60 -2.99
C VAL A 627 33.58 -31.33 -3.85
N ALA A 628 32.92 -31.35 -5.01
CA ALA A 628 32.86 -30.20 -5.92
C ALA A 628 32.22 -28.96 -5.28
N THR A 629 32.80 -27.77 -5.50
CA THR A 629 32.22 -26.51 -5.06
C THR A 629 31.28 -25.95 -6.13
N CYS A 630 30.11 -25.46 -5.71
CA CYS A 630 29.08 -24.85 -6.56
C CYS A 630 29.56 -23.60 -7.31
N LEU A 631 30.49 -22.87 -6.70
CA LEU A 631 31.21 -21.76 -7.27
C LEU A 631 32.68 -22.16 -7.37
N PRO A 632 33.39 -21.82 -8.46
CA PRO A 632 34.84 -21.96 -8.50
C PRO A 632 35.48 -21.21 -7.33
N ILE A 633 36.53 -21.78 -6.75
CA ILE A 633 37.27 -21.16 -5.62
C ILE A 633 37.72 -19.73 -5.99
N SER A 634 38.10 -19.51 -7.24
CA SER A 634 38.46 -18.19 -7.76
C SER A 634 37.32 -17.16 -7.64
N TRP A 635 36.06 -17.56 -7.88
CA TRP A 635 34.89 -16.70 -7.71
C TRP A 635 34.65 -16.38 -6.23
N LEU A 636 34.75 -17.39 -5.36
CA LEU A 636 34.63 -17.20 -3.91
C LEU A 636 35.70 -16.24 -3.38
N GLN A 637 36.95 -16.38 -3.85
CA GLN A 637 38.03 -15.46 -3.54
C GLN A 637 37.76 -14.05 -4.06
N ALA A 638 37.25 -13.92 -5.29
CA ALA A 638 36.86 -12.63 -5.85
C ALA A 638 35.77 -11.94 -5.02
N ILE A 639 34.71 -12.66 -4.64
CA ILE A 639 33.62 -12.16 -3.78
C ILE A 639 34.16 -11.75 -2.40
N SER A 640 34.98 -12.59 -1.78
CA SER A 640 35.58 -12.34 -0.46
C SER A 640 36.45 -11.08 -0.42
N SER A 641 36.99 -10.67 -1.57
CA SER A 641 37.86 -9.50 -1.69
C SER A 641 37.11 -8.17 -1.79
N LEU A 642 35.78 -8.18 -1.87
CA LEU A 642 34.96 -6.98 -2.05
C LEU A 642 34.64 -6.31 -0.70
N PRO A 643 35.22 -5.14 -0.40
CA PRO A 643 35.14 -4.53 0.93
C PRO A 643 33.82 -3.79 1.20
N ASN A 644 33.03 -3.50 0.16
CA ASN A 644 31.79 -2.72 0.28
C ASN A 644 30.53 -3.56 -0.02
N LEU A 645 30.69 -4.86 -0.28
CA LEU A 645 29.58 -5.70 -0.71
C LEU A 645 28.57 -5.87 0.43
N GLN A 646 27.34 -5.45 0.18
CA GLN A 646 26.22 -5.52 1.12
C GLN A 646 25.17 -6.53 0.70
N ASN A 647 24.94 -6.70 -0.62
CA ASN A 647 23.92 -7.58 -1.15
C ASN A 647 24.54 -8.61 -2.09
N LEU A 648 24.31 -9.88 -1.81
CA LEU A 648 24.77 -10.99 -2.63
C LEU A 648 23.58 -11.87 -3.00
N TYR A 649 23.32 -11.98 -4.29
CA TYR A 649 22.33 -12.89 -4.87
C TYR A 649 23.06 -13.95 -5.66
N VAL A 650 22.79 -15.21 -5.35
CA VAL A 650 23.37 -16.35 -6.05
C VAL A 650 22.23 -17.32 -6.36
N TYR A 651 21.86 -17.45 -7.64
CA TYR A 651 20.76 -18.31 -8.05
C TYR A 651 21.13 -19.15 -9.27
N PHE A 652 20.89 -20.46 -9.23
CA PHE A 652 21.05 -21.28 -10.43
C PHE A 652 19.81 -22.14 -10.68
N SER A 653 19.40 -22.21 -11.95
CA SER A 653 18.08 -22.70 -12.34
C SER A 653 17.99 -24.21 -12.61
N TYR A 654 18.99 -25.02 -12.22
CA TYR A 654 19.03 -26.46 -12.54
C TYR A 654 19.46 -27.33 -11.35
N ASP A 655 18.94 -28.56 -11.31
CA ASP A 655 19.23 -29.59 -10.30
C ASP A 655 20.67 -30.11 -10.56
N VAL A 656 21.63 -29.74 -9.70
CA VAL A 656 22.99 -30.29 -9.77
C VAL A 656 22.89 -31.78 -9.41
N ASN A 657 23.47 -32.65 -10.25
CA ASN A 657 23.35 -34.11 -10.05
C ASN A 657 24.13 -34.61 -8.82
N GLU A 658 25.07 -33.81 -8.31
CA GLU A 658 25.92 -34.12 -7.15
C GLU A 658 25.77 -33.06 -6.06
N ASP A 659 26.02 -33.45 -4.80
CA ASP A 659 26.06 -32.52 -3.67
C ASP A 659 27.26 -31.57 -3.84
N THR A 660 27.04 -30.26 -3.70
CA THR A 660 28.11 -29.25 -3.78
C THR A 660 28.35 -28.58 -2.43
N ILE A 661 29.53 -27.99 -2.23
CA ILE A 661 29.83 -27.25 -0.99
C ILE A 661 29.94 -25.74 -1.26
N LEU A 662 29.35 -24.94 -0.37
CA LEU A 662 29.64 -23.50 -0.24
C LEU A 662 30.31 -23.25 1.12
N ASN A 663 31.57 -22.84 1.10
CA ASN A 663 32.26 -22.38 2.31
C ASN A 663 31.90 -20.91 2.59
N LEU A 664 31.18 -20.68 3.67
CA LEU A 664 30.68 -19.39 4.14
C LEU A 664 31.80 -18.46 4.63
N GLU A 665 33.00 -18.98 4.90
CA GLU A 665 34.17 -18.16 5.27
C GLU A 665 34.63 -17.22 4.13
N TYR A 666 34.21 -17.49 2.89
CA TYR A 666 34.45 -16.60 1.76
C TYR A 666 33.42 -15.46 1.66
N LEU A 667 32.38 -15.43 2.50
CA LEU A 667 31.44 -14.32 2.50
C LEU A 667 32.07 -13.08 3.16
N PRO A 668 31.96 -11.90 2.54
CA PRO A 668 32.55 -10.69 3.10
C PRO A 668 31.85 -10.30 4.41
N PRO A 669 32.58 -9.77 5.40
CA PRO A 669 32.03 -9.41 6.71
C PRO A 669 31.13 -8.15 6.68
N THR A 670 30.98 -7.51 5.52
CA THR A 670 30.09 -6.36 5.30
C THR A 670 28.71 -6.75 4.78
N LEU A 671 28.50 -8.04 4.49
CA LEU A 671 27.28 -8.52 3.84
C LEU A 671 26.06 -8.36 4.75
N GLU A 672 25.03 -7.65 4.29
CA GLU A 672 23.77 -7.43 5.01
C GLU A 672 22.63 -8.31 4.46
N TYR A 673 22.65 -8.62 3.17
CA TYR A 673 21.66 -9.45 2.50
C TYR A 673 22.32 -10.59 1.73
N LEU A 674 21.86 -11.81 1.97
CA LEU A 674 22.26 -13.01 1.22
C LEU A 674 21.01 -13.73 0.71
N ALA A 675 20.88 -13.84 -0.61
CA ALA A 675 19.98 -14.79 -1.25
C ALA A 675 20.79 -15.86 -1.96
N TYR A 676 20.56 -17.11 -1.58
CA TYR A 676 21.25 -18.26 -2.12
C TYR A 676 20.23 -19.35 -2.47
N LEU A 677 19.98 -19.50 -3.77
CA LEU A 677 18.95 -20.37 -4.32
C LEU A 677 19.64 -21.44 -5.16
N LEU A 678 19.97 -22.55 -4.50
CA LEU A 678 20.64 -23.71 -5.09
C LEU A 678 20.22 -25.00 -4.39
N PRO A 679 19.50 -25.87 -5.09
CA PRO A 679 19.23 -27.21 -4.60
C PRO A 679 20.52 -27.98 -4.30
N ARG A 680 20.53 -28.72 -3.19
CA ARG A 680 21.60 -29.67 -2.79
C ARG A 680 22.97 -29.07 -2.46
N THR A 681 23.07 -27.75 -2.28
CA THR A 681 24.32 -27.14 -1.78
C THR A 681 24.44 -27.28 -0.27
N ILE A 682 25.56 -27.83 0.20
CA ILE A 682 25.93 -27.94 1.61
C ILE A 682 26.64 -26.67 2.04
N LEU A 683 26.02 -25.89 2.92
CA LEU A 683 26.63 -24.71 3.53
C LEU A 683 27.58 -25.15 4.66
N LYS A 684 28.83 -24.68 4.60
CA LYS A 684 29.90 -25.01 5.54
C LYS A 684 30.55 -23.77 6.13
N GLY A 685 30.86 -23.80 7.42
CA GLY A 685 31.41 -22.64 8.13
C GLY A 685 30.33 -21.74 8.73
N THR A 686 30.70 -20.50 9.06
CA THR A 686 29.90 -19.58 9.88
C THR A 686 29.44 -18.36 9.08
N MET A 687 28.17 -17.97 9.27
CA MET A 687 27.62 -16.76 8.63
C MET A 687 28.22 -15.48 9.23
N PRO A 688 28.48 -14.44 8.41
CA PRO A 688 28.84 -13.11 8.90
C PRO A 688 27.77 -12.53 9.83
N THR A 689 28.18 -11.93 10.95
CA THR A 689 27.25 -11.31 11.92
C THR A 689 26.64 -10.00 11.43
N SER A 690 27.10 -9.46 10.29
CA SER A 690 26.54 -8.29 9.63
C SER A 690 25.21 -8.54 8.92
N LEU A 691 24.88 -9.82 8.66
CA LEU A 691 23.67 -10.20 7.93
C LEU A 691 22.41 -9.77 8.69
N LYS A 692 21.48 -9.17 7.96
CA LYS A 692 20.14 -8.78 8.41
C LYS A 692 19.06 -9.62 7.73
N SER A 693 19.29 -10.02 6.47
CA SER A 693 18.33 -10.80 5.70
C SER A 693 19.00 -11.96 5.00
N ILE A 694 18.41 -13.14 5.16
CA ILE A 694 18.91 -14.39 4.59
C ILE A 694 17.76 -15.10 3.88
N ASP A 695 17.98 -15.52 2.63
CA ASP A 695 17.07 -16.35 1.84
C ASP A 695 17.81 -17.58 1.32
N LEU A 696 17.53 -18.76 1.87
CA LEU A 696 18.20 -20.01 1.53
C LEU A 696 17.20 -21.02 0.96
N ASP A 697 17.25 -21.32 -0.32
CA ASP A 697 16.27 -22.20 -0.94
C ASP A 697 16.94 -23.51 -1.42
N GLU A 698 16.44 -24.62 -0.86
CA GLU A 698 16.88 -26.01 -1.04
C GLU A 698 18.35 -26.31 -0.66
N CYS A 699 18.95 -25.48 0.19
CA CYS A 699 20.28 -25.69 0.76
C CYS A 699 20.28 -26.69 1.92
N GLN A 700 21.35 -27.46 2.06
CA GLN A 700 21.64 -28.32 3.22
C GLN A 700 22.56 -27.57 4.19
N PHE A 701 22.20 -27.46 5.47
CA PHE A 701 23.05 -26.79 6.45
C PHE A 701 22.81 -27.35 7.86
N LYS A 702 23.79 -27.16 8.74
CA LYS A 702 23.63 -27.39 10.19
C LYS A 702 23.48 -26.05 10.88
N ILE A 703 22.37 -25.85 11.57
CA ILE A 703 22.03 -24.57 12.21
C ILE A 703 23.11 -24.11 13.20
N ASP A 704 23.64 -25.02 14.03
CA ASP A 704 24.70 -24.72 15.01
C ASP A 704 26.07 -24.43 14.37
N GLU A 705 26.26 -24.87 13.11
CA GLU A 705 27.47 -24.60 12.34
C GLU A 705 27.41 -23.20 11.71
N ILE A 706 26.28 -22.88 11.06
CA ILE A 706 26.09 -21.57 10.40
C ILE A 706 25.83 -20.43 11.39
N PHE A 707 25.27 -20.73 12.55
CA PHE A 707 25.01 -19.80 13.66
C PHE A 707 25.57 -20.32 14.99
N PRO A 708 26.90 -20.32 15.19
CA PRO A 708 27.50 -20.83 16.41
C PRO A 708 27.06 -20.01 17.63
N GLU A 709 26.79 -20.69 18.75
CA GLU A 709 26.31 -20.06 20.01
C GLU A 709 27.25 -18.97 20.56
N THR A 710 28.51 -18.96 20.13
CA THR A 710 29.52 -17.97 20.51
C THR A 710 29.27 -16.59 19.90
N LEU A 711 28.44 -16.48 18.86
CA LEU A 711 28.14 -15.24 18.13
C LEU A 711 26.66 -14.87 18.27
N GLN A 712 26.37 -13.56 18.16
CA GLN A 712 25.00 -13.03 18.27
C GLN A 712 24.54 -12.51 16.91
N TYR A 713 23.31 -12.84 16.52
CA TYR A 713 22.73 -12.46 15.24
C TYR A 713 21.41 -11.73 15.44
N GLN A 714 21.19 -10.69 14.63
CA GLN A 714 19.94 -9.93 14.60
C GLN A 714 19.44 -9.83 13.15
N LEU A 715 18.48 -10.68 12.82
CA LEU A 715 17.90 -10.81 11.48
C LEU A 715 16.53 -10.12 11.44
N GLU A 716 16.32 -9.31 10.41
CA GLU A 716 15.02 -8.77 10.03
C GLU A 716 14.21 -9.85 9.31
N MET A 717 14.88 -10.65 8.48
CA MET A 717 14.27 -11.73 7.72
C MET A 717 15.17 -12.96 7.70
N PHE A 718 14.61 -14.13 8.00
CA PHE A 718 15.22 -15.40 7.67
C PHE A 718 14.20 -16.24 6.91
N GLN A 719 14.45 -16.43 5.62
CA GLN A 719 13.69 -17.30 4.76
C GLN A 719 14.53 -18.52 4.42
N TYR A 720 13.92 -19.70 4.52
CA TYR A 720 14.52 -20.87 3.90
C TYR A 720 13.49 -21.89 3.39
N ARG A 721 13.85 -22.61 2.32
CA ARG A 721 13.18 -23.82 1.87
C ARG A 721 14.09 -25.02 2.12
N ASN A 722 13.66 -25.99 2.92
CA ASN A 722 14.45 -27.20 3.21
C ASN A 722 13.55 -28.41 3.50
N LYS A 723 14.05 -29.62 3.27
CA LYS A 723 13.36 -30.89 3.56
C LYS A 723 13.12 -31.15 5.05
N ILE A 724 13.83 -30.44 5.93
CA ILE A 724 13.74 -30.56 7.39
C ILE A 724 13.68 -29.16 7.98
N ILE A 725 12.88 -29.00 9.03
CA ILE A 725 12.80 -27.78 9.85
C ILE A 725 13.91 -27.83 10.90
N HIS A 726 14.76 -26.81 10.94
CA HIS A 726 15.83 -26.69 11.93
C HIS A 726 15.37 -25.87 13.15
N SER A 727 15.72 -26.33 14.36
CA SER A 727 15.55 -25.54 15.59
C SER A 727 16.53 -24.37 15.59
N ILE A 728 16.04 -23.14 15.66
CA ILE A 728 16.91 -21.96 15.65
C ILE A 728 17.42 -21.67 17.07
N PRO A 729 18.74 -21.47 17.27
CA PRO A 729 19.32 -21.29 18.59
C PRO A 729 19.03 -19.90 19.15
N SER A 730 19.07 -19.77 20.48
CA SER A 730 18.62 -18.55 21.20
C SER A 730 19.48 -17.29 20.97
N ASN A 731 20.70 -17.46 20.45
CA ASN A 731 21.61 -16.38 20.06
C ASN A 731 21.24 -15.72 18.72
N VAL A 732 20.25 -16.25 18.00
CA VAL A 732 19.75 -15.70 16.73
C VAL A 732 18.36 -15.10 16.96
N LYS A 733 18.26 -13.76 16.85
CA LYS A 733 16.98 -13.05 16.94
C LYS A 733 16.47 -12.78 15.53
N ILE A 734 15.20 -13.10 15.27
CA ILE A 734 14.59 -13.01 13.94
C ILE A 734 13.27 -12.26 14.07
N GLU A 735 13.04 -11.21 13.30
CA GLU A 735 11.73 -10.54 13.24
C GLU A 735 10.74 -11.34 12.39
N THR A 736 11.13 -11.68 11.16
CA THR A 736 10.29 -12.46 10.23
C THR A 736 10.97 -13.76 9.82
N LEU A 737 10.27 -14.88 10.03
CA LEU A 737 10.71 -16.23 9.68
C LEU A 737 9.78 -16.84 8.61
N SER A 738 10.34 -17.22 7.47
CA SER A 738 9.61 -17.87 6.38
C SER A 738 10.22 -19.24 6.11
N MET A 739 9.42 -20.30 6.21
CA MET A 739 9.89 -21.67 6.15
C MET A 739 9.07 -22.48 5.16
N THR A 740 9.74 -23.09 4.19
CA THR A 740 9.12 -23.93 3.17
C THR A 740 9.72 -25.33 3.20
N GLY A 741 8.93 -26.39 2.99
CA GLY A 741 9.44 -27.75 2.77
C GLY A 741 8.81 -28.83 3.66
N ASN A 742 9.43 -30.00 3.80
CA ASN A 742 8.77 -31.15 4.46
C ASN A 742 9.13 -31.23 5.97
N SER A 743 8.22 -31.79 6.76
CA SER A 743 8.51 -32.18 8.15
C SER A 743 8.03 -33.61 8.33
N SER A 744 8.96 -34.55 8.52
CA SER A 744 8.64 -35.92 8.94
C SER A 744 8.36 -36.02 10.44
N GLU A 745 8.70 -34.97 11.21
CA GLU A 745 8.51 -34.95 12.65
C GLU A 745 7.03 -34.76 13.01
N PRO A 746 6.52 -35.53 13.99
CA PRO A 746 5.15 -35.39 14.49
C PRO A 746 4.98 -34.14 15.36
N MET A 747 6.07 -33.49 15.80
CA MET A 747 6.05 -32.25 16.58
C MET A 747 7.01 -31.22 15.99
N ILE A 748 6.50 -30.04 15.63
CA ILE A 748 7.28 -28.90 15.14
C ILE A 748 7.36 -27.87 16.27
N THR A 749 8.58 -27.60 16.76
CA THR A 749 8.86 -26.54 17.74
C THR A 749 9.52 -25.36 17.03
N LEU A 750 9.05 -24.15 17.33
CA LEU A 750 9.49 -22.92 16.67
C LEU A 750 10.26 -22.02 17.65
N PRO A 751 11.18 -21.18 17.15
CA PRO A 751 12.10 -20.45 18.01
C PRO A 751 11.43 -19.28 18.75
N SER A 752 11.92 -19.00 19.96
CA SER A 752 11.48 -17.88 20.79
C SER A 752 11.93 -16.54 20.21
N GLY A 753 11.04 -15.54 20.19
CA GLY A 753 11.39 -14.15 19.82
C GLY A 753 11.05 -13.74 18.39
N VAL A 754 10.40 -14.60 17.60
CA VAL A 754 9.89 -14.26 16.25
C VAL A 754 8.58 -13.49 16.31
N GLU A 755 8.42 -12.46 15.47
CA GLU A 755 7.19 -11.66 15.38
C GLU A 755 6.26 -12.12 14.26
N ASN A 756 6.79 -12.48 13.09
CA ASN A 756 6.01 -12.94 11.93
C ASN A 756 6.51 -14.31 11.43
N ILE A 757 5.60 -15.28 11.27
CA ILE A 757 5.92 -16.62 10.76
C ILE A 757 5.08 -16.97 9.53
N TYR A 758 5.74 -17.45 8.48
CA TYR A 758 5.12 -17.99 7.26
C TYR A 758 5.54 -19.45 7.09
N LEU A 759 4.60 -20.39 7.16
CA LEU A 759 4.83 -21.83 7.02
C LEU A 759 4.23 -22.33 5.72
N SER A 760 5.09 -22.64 4.75
CA SER A 760 4.72 -23.27 3.49
C SER A 760 5.23 -24.72 3.44
N LEU A 761 4.67 -25.58 4.27
CA LEU A 761 5.16 -26.96 4.40
C LEU A 761 4.48 -27.94 3.43
N ASP A 762 5.13 -29.07 3.16
CA ASP A 762 4.48 -30.27 2.63
C ASP A 762 3.69 -30.93 3.76
N TRP A 763 2.37 -30.88 3.63
CA TRP A 763 1.42 -31.26 4.66
C TRP A 763 0.93 -32.71 4.54
N THR A 764 1.64 -33.57 3.81
CA THR A 764 1.36 -35.01 3.80
C THR A 764 1.21 -35.56 5.24
N ASN A 765 0.08 -36.25 5.49
CA ASN A 765 -0.37 -36.75 6.80
C ASN A 765 -0.49 -35.67 7.90
N SER A 766 -0.90 -34.45 7.53
CA SER A 766 -1.02 -33.30 8.43
C SER A 766 -1.83 -33.54 9.71
N GLY A 767 -2.81 -34.44 9.71
CA GLY A 767 -3.63 -34.75 10.89
C GLY A 767 -2.87 -35.34 12.09
N GLU A 768 -1.66 -35.87 11.87
CA GLU A 768 -0.80 -36.44 12.91
C GLU A 768 0.25 -35.43 13.44
N LYS A 769 0.39 -34.27 12.79
CA LYS A 769 1.42 -33.26 13.13
C LYS A 769 0.91 -32.29 14.19
N ILE A 770 1.70 -32.07 15.24
CA ILE A 770 1.50 -31.07 16.29
C ILE A 770 2.47 -29.91 16.05
N ILE A 771 1.96 -28.68 16.01
CA ILE A 771 2.79 -27.47 15.93
C ILE A 771 2.65 -26.71 17.23
N ASP A 772 3.74 -26.60 17.96
CA ASP A 772 3.80 -25.89 19.24
C ASP A 772 4.60 -24.60 19.08
N PHE A 773 3.90 -23.48 19.10
CA PHE A 773 4.50 -22.14 19.05
C PHE A 773 4.91 -21.64 20.46
N GLY A 774 4.84 -22.50 21.49
CA GLY A 774 5.08 -22.15 22.89
C GLY A 774 3.91 -21.38 23.48
N GLY A 775 3.13 -22.00 24.36
CA GLY A 775 1.86 -21.40 24.79
C GLY A 775 1.09 -22.15 25.88
N ASP A 776 1.75 -22.94 26.72
CA ASP A 776 1.13 -23.67 27.83
C ASP A 776 0.94 -22.81 29.10
N GLY A 777 1.13 -21.49 29.01
CA GLY A 777 0.76 -20.53 30.06
C GLY A 777 1.56 -20.67 31.37
N ASN A 778 2.60 -21.50 31.38
CA ASN A 778 3.41 -21.84 32.56
C ASN A 778 4.90 -21.48 32.44
N THR A 779 5.31 -20.84 31.35
CA THR A 779 6.69 -20.36 31.19
C THR A 779 6.71 -18.83 31.14
N ASP A 780 7.49 -18.21 32.03
CA ASP A 780 7.70 -16.75 32.12
C ASP A 780 8.44 -16.14 30.90
N GLN A 781 8.45 -16.81 29.75
CA GLN A 781 9.07 -16.31 28.53
C GLN A 781 8.07 -15.45 27.73
N PRO A 782 8.40 -14.18 27.43
CA PRO A 782 7.54 -13.32 26.61
C PRO A 782 7.50 -13.84 25.16
N CYS A 783 6.34 -14.34 24.72
CA CYS A 783 6.12 -14.72 23.33
C CYS A 783 5.92 -13.46 22.47
N SER A 784 6.71 -13.29 21.40
CA SER A 784 6.70 -12.11 20.54
C SER A 784 5.84 -12.27 19.27
N LEU A 785 5.25 -13.44 19.07
CA LEU A 785 4.58 -13.82 17.82
C LEU A 785 3.27 -13.07 17.63
N ARG A 786 3.15 -12.31 16.53
CA ARG A 786 1.95 -11.54 16.14
C ARG A 786 1.28 -12.02 14.86
N LYS A 787 2.03 -12.58 13.90
CA LYS A 787 1.45 -13.04 12.62
C LYS A 787 1.85 -14.47 12.31
N VAL A 788 0.88 -15.27 11.88
CA VAL A 788 1.09 -16.65 11.44
C VAL A 788 0.37 -16.86 10.11
N ALA A 789 1.07 -17.38 9.12
CA ALA A 789 0.50 -17.72 7.81
C ALA A 789 0.81 -19.19 7.44
N PHE A 790 -0.17 -19.87 6.85
CA PHE A 790 -0.07 -21.27 6.42
C PHE A 790 -0.31 -21.43 4.91
N SER A 791 0.37 -22.41 4.29
CA SER A 791 0.00 -22.95 2.97
C SER A 791 -1.14 -23.98 3.05
N GLN A 792 -1.65 -24.42 1.89
CA GLN A 792 -2.70 -25.45 1.79
C GLN A 792 -2.28 -26.78 2.42
N PHE A 793 -3.13 -27.37 3.26
CA PHE A 793 -2.97 -28.66 3.93
C PHE A 793 -3.45 -29.79 3.02
N ASP A 794 -2.61 -30.82 2.89
CA ASP A 794 -2.95 -32.07 2.21
C ASP A 794 -3.36 -33.12 3.25
N ASN A 795 -4.49 -33.82 3.03
CA ASN A 795 -4.95 -34.95 3.85
C ASN A 795 -4.99 -34.73 5.38
N GLY A 796 -5.59 -33.63 5.84
CA GLY A 796 -5.87 -33.43 7.28
C GLY A 796 -5.70 -31.99 7.74
N THR A 797 -5.78 -31.78 9.05
CA THR A 797 -5.53 -30.49 9.70
C THR A 797 -4.60 -30.74 10.88
N PRO A 798 -3.46 -30.04 10.98
CA PRO A 798 -2.53 -30.24 12.09
C PRO A 798 -3.14 -29.83 13.44
N GLN A 799 -2.54 -30.27 14.53
CA GLN A 799 -2.88 -29.74 15.86
C GLN A 799 -1.97 -28.56 16.15
N VAL A 800 -2.51 -27.35 16.08
CA VAL A 800 -1.74 -26.13 16.31
C VAL A 800 -2.08 -25.55 17.68
N LYS A 801 -1.05 -25.28 18.49
CA LYS A 801 -1.16 -24.48 19.71
C LYS A 801 -0.67 -23.06 19.44
N LEU A 802 -1.60 -22.12 19.26
CA LEU A 802 -1.27 -20.71 19.05
C LEU A 802 -1.20 -19.96 20.41
N PRO A 803 -0.19 -19.10 20.63
CA PRO A 803 -0.16 -18.21 21.78
C PRO A 803 -1.22 -17.10 21.63
N ASN A 804 -1.66 -16.54 22.75
CA ASN A 804 -2.67 -15.46 22.78
C ASN A 804 -2.16 -14.13 22.19
N THR A 805 -0.88 -14.04 21.81
CA THR A 805 -0.24 -12.86 21.22
C THR A 805 -0.46 -12.73 19.71
N VAL A 806 -0.96 -13.78 19.04
CA VAL A 806 -1.20 -13.76 17.59
C VAL A 806 -2.38 -12.84 17.24
N GLU A 807 -2.09 -11.81 16.45
CA GLU A 807 -3.04 -10.80 15.97
C GLU A 807 -3.56 -11.12 14.55
N PHE A 808 -2.75 -11.77 13.71
CA PHE A 808 -3.11 -12.12 12.34
C PHE A 808 -2.84 -13.60 12.05
N LEU A 809 -3.88 -14.29 11.56
CA LEU A 809 -3.83 -15.69 11.16
C LEU A 809 -4.27 -15.81 9.70
N ASP A 810 -3.34 -16.11 8.81
CA ASP A 810 -3.63 -16.45 7.41
C ASP A 810 -3.63 -17.98 7.26
N LEU A 811 -4.75 -18.53 6.81
CA LEU A 811 -4.93 -19.97 6.64
C LEU A 811 -4.59 -20.43 5.21
N GLY A 812 -4.21 -19.52 4.30
CA GLY A 812 -3.96 -19.86 2.90
C GLY A 812 -5.20 -20.44 2.20
N PHE A 813 -5.00 -21.35 1.24
CA PHE A 813 -6.07 -21.99 0.46
C PHE A 813 -6.77 -23.17 1.19
N ASN A 814 -6.84 -23.13 2.52
CA ASN A 814 -7.41 -24.21 3.32
C ASN A 814 -8.93 -24.09 3.54
N TYR A 815 -9.62 -25.23 3.51
CA TYR A 815 -11.03 -25.30 3.89
C TYR A 815 -11.19 -25.18 5.40
N LEU A 816 -11.99 -24.23 5.85
CA LEU A 816 -12.39 -24.10 7.25
C LEU A 816 -13.19 -25.33 7.70
N ASN A 817 -12.61 -26.16 8.57
CA ASN A 817 -13.26 -27.31 9.19
C ASN A 817 -13.27 -27.20 10.73
N ASP A 818 -13.98 -28.09 11.41
CA ASP A 818 -14.12 -28.09 12.88
C ASP A 818 -12.80 -28.14 13.65
N ASN A 819 -11.72 -28.63 13.02
CA ASN A 819 -10.39 -28.70 13.63
C ASN A 819 -9.65 -27.36 13.52
N ILE A 820 -9.67 -26.69 12.35
CA ILE A 820 -9.08 -25.34 12.16
C ILE A 820 -9.81 -24.30 13.02
N LEU A 821 -11.12 -24.47 13.21
CA LEU A 821 -11.94 -23.61 14.06
C LEU A 821 -11.53 -23.59 15.54
N GLN A 822 -10.75 -24.59 16.00
CA GLN A 822 -10.22 -24.63 17.36
C GLN A 822 -8.96 -23.79 17.54
N TRP A 823 -8.22 -23.50 16.46
CA TRP A 823 -7.04 -22.62 16.50
C TRP A 823 -7.45 -21.16 16.61
N VAL A 824 -8.64 -20.85 16.10
CA VAL A 824 -9.26 -19.55 16.24
C VAL A 824 -9.58 -19.35 17.73
N PRO A 825 -8.99 -18.35 18.42
CA PRO A 825 -9.26 -18.09 19.82
C PRO A 825 -10.77 -18.07 20.07
N SER A 826 -11.23 -18.53 21.24
CA SER A 826 -12.65 -18.72 21.55
C SER A 826 -13.53 -17.48 21.39
N SER A 827 -12.93 -16.31 21.18
CA SER A 827 -13.58 -15.06 20.76
C SER A 827 -14.06 -15.00 19.29
N TYR A 828 -13.56 -15.87 18.40
CA TYR A 828 -13.84 -15.85 16.95
C TYR A 828 -14.43 -17.17 16.38
N SER A 829 -14.33 -18.30 17.09
CA SER A 829 -14.76 -19.62 16.62
C SER A 829 -16.27 -19.76 16.38
N HIS A 830 -17.10 -18.91 17.02
CA HIS A 830 -18.55 -18.88 16.83
C HIS A 830 -19.02 -18.27 15.49
N ILE A 831 -18.17 -17.48 14.81
CA ILE A 831 -18.53 -16.75 13.59
C ILE A 831 -18.41 -17.64 12.35
N LEU A 832 -17.41 -18.53 12.31
CA LEU A 832 -17.07 -19.30 11.11
C LEU A 832 -17.92 -20.58 10.91
N LYS A 833 -18.55 -21.13 11.96
CA LYS A 833 -19.42 -22.33 11.85
C LYS A 833 -20.73 -22.09 11.10
N ASN A 834 -21.09 -20.84 10.80
CA ASN A 834 -22.37 -20.48 10.17
C ASN A 834 -22.27 -20.12 8.67
N THR A 835 -21.08 -20.20 8.06
CA THR A 835 -20.87 -19.81 6.66
C THR A 835 -20.12 -20.90 5.91
N LYS A 836 -20.82 -21.64 5.04
CA LYS A 836 -20.18 -22.21 3.86
C LYS A 836 -19.55 -21.06 3.08
N MET A 837 -18.22 -21.11 2.93
CA MET A 837 -17.36 -20.31 2.07
C MET A 837 -17.43 -18.78 2.19
N VAL A 838 -16.37 -18.18 2.75
CA VAL A 838 -15.88 -16.88 2.26
C VAL A 838 -14.35 -16.90 2.28
N PHE A 839 -13.76 -17.41 1.19
CA PHE A 839 -12.68 -16.75 0.46
C PHE A 839 -12.56 -17.40 -0.94
N ILE A 840 -13.39 -16.95 -1.88
CA ILE A 840 -13.07 -16.92 -3.32
C ILE A 840 -13.66 -15.62 -3.85
N PHE A 841 -12.84 -14.58 -3.99
CA PHE A 841 -13.24 -13.37 -4.69
C PHE A 841 -12.98 -13.59 -6.19
N ILE A 842 -14.03 -13.41 -7.00
CA ILE A 842 -14.07 -13.35 -8.47
C ILE A 842 -14.24 -14.72 -9.18
N CYS A 843 -15.49 -15.11 -9.44
CA CYS A 843 -16.02 -15.47 -10.77
C CYS A 843 -17.51 -15.89 -10.63
N LEU A 844 -18.31 -15.61 -11.67
CA LEU A 844 -19.76 -15.91 -11.82
C LEU A 844 -20.74 -14.84 -11.31
N PHE A 845 -20.63 -13.63 -11.85
CA PHE A 845 -21.80 -12.78 -12.16
C PHE A 845 -22.12 -12.94 -13.66
N ALA A 846 -22.56 -14.12 -14.06
CA ALA A 846 -22.92 -14.42 -15.44
C ALA A 846 -24.12 -15.37 -15.53
N SER A 847 -25.22 -15.03 -14.86
CA SER A 847 -26.59 -15.38 -15.25
C SER A 847 -27.53 -14.69 -14.27
N GLU A 848 -28.73 -14.36 -14.72
CA GLU A 848 -29.81 -13.76 -13.91
C GLU A 848 -29.82 -12.23 -13.78
N VAL A 849 -29.75 -11.55 -14.93
CA VAL A 849 -30.86 -10.62 -15.22
C VAL A 849 -31.44 -11.02 -16.57
N GLY A 850 -32.54 -11.77 -16.54
CA GLY A 850 -33.32 -12.07 -17.73
C GLY A 850 -34.77 -12.27 -17.34
N TRP A 851 -35.62 -11.28 -17.59
CA TRP A 851 -37.05 -11.41 -17.41
C TRP A 851 -37.66 -12.33 -18.49
N SER A 852 -38.57 -13.19 -17.99
CA SER A 852 -39.65 -13.96 -18.64
C SER A 852 -39.32 -14.97 -19.73
N TRP A 853 -39.72 -16.23 -19.55
CA TRP A 853 -40.76 -16.93 -20.35
C TRP A 853 -41.48 -17.98 -19.47
N GLU A 854 -42.79 -18.12 -19.64
CA GLU A 854 -43.63 -19.14 -19.01
C GLU A 854 -43.49 -20.52 -19.68
N VAL A 855 -43.94 -21.55 -18.92
CA VAL A 855 -44.49 -22.87 -19.33
C VAL A 855 -43.51 -24.08 -19.30
N PRO A 856 -43.93 -25.25 -18.74
CA PRO A 856 -43.05 -26.31 -18.23
C PRO A 856 -42.91 -27.52 -19.16
N GLY A 857 -41.80 -28.26 -19.02
CA GLY A 857 -41.70 -29.66 -19.45
C GLY A 857 -40.35 -30.07 -20.03
N LEU A 858 -39.91 -31.26 -19.62
CA LEU A 858 -38.86 -32.14 -20.17
C LEU A 858 -37.39 -31.97 -19.74
N VAL A 859 -37.00 -32.91 -18.84
CA VAL A 859 -35.89 -33.88 -18.92
C VAL A 859 -34.48 -33.40 -19.35
N VAL A 860 -33.55 -33.54 -18.40
CA VAL A 860 -32.07 -33.53 -18.51
C VAL A 860 -31.60 -34.71 -19.39
N PRO A 861 -30.58 -34.56 -20.26
CA PRO A 861 -29.23 -35.01 -19.86
C PRO A 861 -28.04 -34.20 -20.41
N ASP A 862 -27.02 -34.13 -19.55
CA ASP A 862 -25.57 -34.25 -19.74
C ASP A 862 -24.76 -33.43 -20.76
N GLU A 863 -23.51 -33.19 -20.32
CA GLU A 863 -22.30 -32.73 -21.00
C GLU A 863 -22.17 -31.21 -21.25
N PHE A 864 -21.24 -30.55 -20.55
CA PHE A 864 -19.98 -30.09 -21.16
C PHE A 864 -19.02 -29.46 -20.12
N GLU A 865 -17.75 -29.83 -20.29
CA GLU A 865 -16.54 -29.48 -19.53
C GLU A 865 -16.22 -27.96 -19.59
N PHE A 866 -15.68 -27.40 -18.50
CA PHE A 866 -15.09 -26.06 -18.48
C PHE A 866 -13.58 -26.14 -18.76
N VAL A 867 -13.16 -25.49 -19.86
CA VAL A 867 -11.78 -24.99 -20.08
C VAL A 867 -11.67 -23.58 -19.50
#